data_AF-A0A0F2S158-F1
#
_entry.id   AF-A0A0F2S158-F1
#
_cell.length_a   1.000
_cell.length_b   1.000
_cell.length_c   1.000
_cell.angle_alpha   90.00
_cell.angle_beta   90.00
_cell.angle_gamma   90.00
#
_symmetry.space_group_name_H-M   'P 1'
#
loop_
_entity.id
_entity.type
_entity.pdbx_description
1 polymer ?
#
loop_
_entity_poly.entity_id
_entity_poly.type
_entity_poly.pdbx_seq_one_letter_code
_entity_poly.pdbx_strand_id
1 'polypeptide(L)'
;MLRVYDQTDENSKTVIVEDMFGANLTMTTDLSFVQELGARFQGLGLHAIRFPGGSVTEWYFDISDIAGGSHNRTIGSFEDAHVELIPFFKFLNFAATIEKSVTLVIPTINGFSQTASEALLSGDFGNRVVTEAYLENVADFVAMAALTSQQQGVTVDAFEIGNEFMASGRMTASEYGQLAAAVAAVVERTLDSLAIARPAQADIVVQTLSAAGTYSPNGTTILYVDEATGFIYELHEMGEANVPEVSDLTKVVVPSQGTARQQNIAIISAFEQDHVTVQNANGQQIIFDTSNAVDAIDGVTEHYFLDGGFDAVDADEHYGFNQLELWRQSLPMRDASLPKLDFYITEWNVRRNGDVDEANNRGLQQAATNVAMFYEMVTHDVTTAYFWPSIFDQSSSVTLIHQNRQHLTIAGEAYAQLTNTMGMTPFLGFLDQGNVDIHGFENETEAFVILSERSGTENRILLNLSEVLDSVRYSVSWIELWDGGAGGQDEAADPVIQTTEIVDLVTPKELEAFLVTMQSWSLLYMKIEAVSMEEPLRAEAPEGDAARRIVTGSEAHDNLHGGLGDDTLRGLDGDDQLNGGEGNDSIGGGLGNDTIDGGDGDDIIGSGFGADSITGGTGNDVVAGGAGNDTLEGGGGNDSMSGSFGNELINAGGGTDDVGGGTGRDTIDAGAGNDRVGGGEGDDLIFGDDDNDFLAGGGRNDTIDGGTGNDTINGGAGNDVMTGGTGADQFVFASFFDGDADVITDFEDGTDSFFIRIVNPNTGETNIRNGGNGIAGFVDALGIVDTVAGAQFNLNGNTILVEGIAAASITVDDFSFL
;
A
#
# COMPACT_ATOMS: atom_id res chain seq x y z
N MET A 1 26.93 -5.67 -11.85
CA MET A 1 27.13 -5.69 -10.39
C MET A 1 27.40 -4.27 -9.98
N LEU A 2 26.38 -3.60 -9.44
CA LEU A 2 26.51 -2.31 -8.79
C LEU A 2 26.97 -2.57 -7.37
N ARG A 3 28.06 -1.93 -6.94
CA ARG A 3 28.46 -2.01 -5.54
C ARG A 3 27.77 -0.90 -4.78
N VAL A 4 27.00 -1.30 -3.76
CA VAL A 4 26.45 -0.38 -2.78
C VAL A 4 27.56 -0.11 -1.78
N TYR A 5 28.05 1.12 -1.78
CA TYR A 5 29.05 1.60 -0.86
C TYR A 5 28.44 2.72 -0.06
N ASP A 6 28.87 2.82 1.22
CA ASP A 6 28.77 4.06 1.97
C ASP A 6 29.46 5.17 1.16
N GLN A 7 28.64 6.10 0.63
CA GLN A 7 29.10 7.29 -0.07
C GLN A 7 29.27 8.47 0.90
N THR A 8 29.89 8.28 2.08
CA THR A 8 30.12 9.29 3.14
C THR A 8 30.81 10.62 2.73
N ASP A 9 30.93 10.95 1.45
CA ASP A 9 31.09 12.32 0.97
C ASP A 9 29.76 13.08 0.73
N GLU A 10 28.59 12.46 0.94
CA GLU A 10 27.30 13.11 0.73
C GLU A 10 26.90 14.03 1.90
N ASN A 11 27.36 15.27 1.81
CA ASN A 11 26.70 16.49 2.29
C ASN A 11 26.14 16.60 3.75
N SER A 12 25.35 15.67 4.28
CA SER A 12 24.86 15.70 5.65
C SER A 12 24.77 14.32 6.32
N LYS A 13 24.71 14.32 7.66
CA LYS A 13 24.35 13.16 8.48
C LYS A 13 23.03 13.43 9.21
N THR A 14 22.14 14.17 8.55
CA THR A 14 20.86 14.57 9.13
C THR A 14 20.02 13.32 9.34
N VAL A 15 19.65 13.12 10.60
CA VAL A 15 18.74 12.05 10.99
C VAL A 15 17.35 12.47 10.54
N ILE A 16 16.67 11.59 9.82
CA ILE A 16 15.30 11.82 9.39
C ILE A 16 14.41 11.78 10.62
N VAL A 17 13.73 12.89 10.89
CA VAL A 17 12.79 13.05 12.01
C VAL A 17 11.36 13.06 11.48
N GLU A 18 10.40 12.89 12.39
CA GLU A 18 8.98 12.89 12.05
C GLU A 18 8.50 14.18 11.36
N ASP A 19 9.13 15.33 11.65
CA ASP A 19 8.82 16.64 11.06
C ASP A 19 9.01 16.68 9.52
N MET A 20 9.78 15.75 8.95
CA MET A 20 9.92 15.59 7.50
C MET A 20 8.62 15.08 6.82
N PHE A 21 7.68 14.57 7.60
CA PHE A 21 6.46 13.92 7.10
C PHE A 21 5.21 14.76 7.37
N GLY A 22 5.24 16.03 6.93
CA GLY A 22 4.07 16.89 6.92
C GLY A 22 3.30 16.85 5.59
N ALA A 23 2.06 17.33 5.60
CA ALA A 23 1.33 17.60 4.37
C ALA A 23 0.45 18.85 4.42
N ASN A 24 0.20 19.44 3.25
CA ASN A 24 -0.70 20.58 3.12
C ASN A 24 -2.12 20.11 2.85
N LEU A 25 -3.07 20.65 3.63
CA LEU A 25 -4.48 20.37 3.49
C LEU A 25 -5.19 21.53 2.77
N THR A 26 -5.70 21.25 1.56
CA THR A 26 -6.46 22.23 0.78
C THR A 26 -7.90 21.74 0.64
N MET A 27 -8.76 22.08 1.61
CA MET A 27 -10.17 21.74 1.56
C MET A 27 -11.06 22.99 1.50
N THR A 28 -11.96 23.01 0.51
CA THR A 28 -13.19 23.79 0.61
C THR A 28 -14.24 23.02 1.45
N THR A 29 -15.37 23.64 1.79
CA THR A 29 -16.18 23.45 3.02
C THR A 29 -16.84 22.09 3.33
N ASP A 30 -16.66 21.03 2.53
CA ASP A 30 -17.35 19.74 2.77
C ASP A 30 -16.48 18.71 3.52
N LEU A 31 -16.67 18.66 4.83
CA LEU A 31 -16.05 17.71 5.76
C LEU A 31 -16.95 16.52 6.10
N SER A 32 -18.04 16.30 5.36
CA SER A 32 -18.91 15.14 5.61
C SER A 32 -18.17 13.79 5.46
N PHE A 33 -16.99 13.80 4.85
CA PHE A 33 -16.09 12.66 4.66
C PHE A 33 -14.94 12.57 5.70
N VAL A 34 -14.90 13.42 6.73
CA VAL A 34 -13.80 13.48 7.73
C VAL A 34 -13.55 12.14 8.44
N GLN A 35 -14.59 11.35 8.72
CA GLN A 35 -14.40 10.03 9.33
C GLN A 35 -13.70 9.04 8.39
N GLU A 36 -13.98 9.12 7.09
CA GLU A 36 -13.41 8.22 6.08
C GLU A 36 -11.99 8.64 5.69
N LEU A 37 -11.73 9.96 5.61
CA LEU A 37 -10.40 10.51 5.37
C LEU A 37 -9.45 10.30 6.54
N GLY A 38 -9.94 10.34 7.78
CA GLY A 38 -9.09 10.17 8.97
C GLY A 38 -8.29 8.86 8.95
N ALA A 39 -8.93 7.76 8.55
CA ALA A 39 -8.26 6.46 8.39
C ALA A 39 -7.17 6.48 7.29
N ARG A 40 -7.34 7.29 6.23
CA ARG A 40 -6.36 7.40 5.13
C ARG A 40 -5.18 8.28 5.51
N PHE A 41 -5.42 9.40 6.20
CA PHE A 41 -4.36 10.22 6.78
C PHE A 41 -3.53 9.44 7.82
N GLN A 42 -4.16 8.55 8.58
CA GLN A 42 -3.44 7.63 9.48
C GLN A 42 -2.53 6.67 8.72
N GLY A 43 -2.96 6.18 7.54
CA GLY A 43 -2.15 5.31 6.69
C GLY A 43 -0.94 5.98 6.04
N LEU A 44 -0.90 7.32 5.93
CA LEU A 44 0.23 8.06 5.35
C LEU A 44 1.43 8.20 6.30
N GLY A 45 1.28 7.90 7.59
CA GLY A 45 2.33 8.10 8.59
C GLY A 45 2.73 9.57 8.80
N LEU A 46 1.83 10.52 8.49
CA LEU A 46 2.07 11.96 8.65
C LEU A 46 2.36 12.34 10.11
N HIS A 47 3.09 13.43 10.33
CA HIS A 47 3.31 14.04 11.65
C HIS A 47 2.48 15.32 11.84
N ALA A 48 2.50 16.22 10.86
CA ALA A 48 1.90 17.54 10.95
C ALA A 48 1.08 17.90 9.70
N ILE A 49 0.11 18.81 9.87
CA ILE A 49 -0.64 19.41 8.75
C ILE A 49 -0.51 20.94 8.73
N ARG A 50 -0.27 21.51 7.55
CA ARG A 50 -0.09 22.96 7.36
C ARG A 50 -1.38 23.65 6.94
N PHE A 51 -1.69 24.81 7.53
CA PHE A 51 -2.92 25.55 7.29
C PHE A 51 -2.83 27.08 7.45
N PRO A 52 -3.47 27.86 6.56
CA PRO A 52 -3.85 27.44 5.21
C PRO A 52 -2.57 27.24 4.40
N GLY A 53 -2.54 26.22 3.54
CA GLY A 53 -1.41 26.06 2.61
C GLY A 53 -1.67 26.80 1.30
N GLY A 54 -0.63 27.16 0.56
CA GLY A 54 -0.75 27.78 -0.77
C GLY A 54 -1.17 29.24 -0.78
N SER A 55 -1.36 29.79 -1.98
CA SER A 55 -1.71 31.21 -2.20
C SER A 55 -3.05 31.63 -1.58
N VAL A 56 -3.92 30.67 -1.24
CA VAL A 56 -5.20 30.94 -0.57
C VAL A 56 -5.03 31.60 0.79
N THR A 57 -3.88 31.42 1.44
CA THR A 57 -3.53 32.13 2.68
C THR A 57 -3.58 33.62 2.47
N GLU A 58 -2.95 34.12 1.41
CA GLU A 58 -2.84 35.56 1.21
C GLU A 58 -4.12 36.14 0.62
N TRP A 59 -4.80 35.41 -0.24
CA TRP A 59 -5.95 35.92 -0.97
C TRP A 59 -7.27 35.76 -0.22
N TYR A 60 -7.41 34.71 0.59
CA TYR A 60 -8.70 34.30 1.14
C TYR A 60 -8.73 34.13 2.66
N PHE A 61 -7.59 34.13 3.35
CA PHE A 61 -7.55 34.01 4.81
C PHE A 61 -7.45 35.39 5.48
N ASP A 62 -8.55 35.83 6.12
CA ASP A 62 -8.62 37.10 6.82
C ASP A 62 -8.60 36.90 8.35
N ILE A 63 -7.54 37.41 8.99
CA ILE A 63 -7.33 37.34 10.44
C ILE A 63 -7.90 38.55 11.20
N SER A 64 -8.52 39.52 10.53
CA SER A 64 -8.93 40.79 11.16
C SER A 64 -10.23 40.73 11.98
N ASP A 65 -11.12 39.74 11.75
CA ASP A 65 -12.42 39.65 12.42
C ASP A 65 -12.51 38.45 13.38
N ILE A 66 -11.67 38.46 14.43
CA ILE A 66 -11.58 37.35 15.38
C ILE A 66 -12.86 37.19 16.22
N ALA A 67 -13.47 38.30 16.63
CA ALA A 67 -14.65 38.34 17.48
C ALA A 67 -16.01 38.20 16.73
N GLY A 68 -16.06 38.50 15.43
CA GLY A 68 -17.30 38.53 14.62
C GLY A 68 -17.64 37.24 13.86
N GLY A 69 -16.77 36.22 13.91
CA GLY A 69 -17.05 34.88 13.39
C GLY A 69 -16.35 34.49 12.10
N SER A 70 -15.27 35.18 11.69
CA SER A 70 -14.36 34.70 10.62
C SER A 70 -13.80 33.31 10.92
N HIS A 71 -13.66 32.93 12.20
CA HIS A 71 -13.39 31.57 12.67
C HIS A 71 -14.39 30.50 12.21
N ASN A 72 -15.64 30.88 11.92
CA ASN A 72 -16.73 29.98 11.55
C ASN A 72 -16.99 29.94 10.04
N ARG A 73 -16.44 30.90 9.30
CA ARG A 73 -16.54 31.03 7.85
C ARG A 73 -15.29 31.75 7.38
N THR A 74 -14.34 31.01 6.85
CA THR A 74 -13.14 31.59 6.28
C THR A 74 -13.51 32.16 4.92
N ILE A 75 -14.15 33.32 4.91
CA ILE A 75 -14.60 34.03 3.71
C ILE A 75 -13.52 35.04 3.38
N GLY A 76 -12.90 34.87 2.22
CA GLY A 76 -12.09 35.93 1.63
C GLY A 76 -12.53 36.25 0.23
N SER A 77 -11.95 37.29 -0.34
CA SER A 77 -12.23 37.72 -1.70
C SER A 77 -10.98 38.23 -2.37
N PHE A 78 -10.69 37.70 -3.55
CA PHE A 78 -9.62 38.16 -4.43
C PHE A 78 -10.18 38.20 -5.84
N GLU A 79 -9.94 39.28 -6.59
CA GLU A 79 -10.43 39.41 -7.96
C GLU A 79 -11.95 39.24 -8.11
N ASP A 80 -12.73 39.80 -7.17
CA ASP A 80 -14.19 39.65 -7.08
C ASP A 80 -14.68 38.18 -6.92
N ALA A 81 -13.76 37.23 -6.79
CA ALA A 81 -14.04 35.83 -6.50
C ALA A 81 -14.07 35.61 -4.99
N HIS A 82 -15.15 35.00 -4.51
CA HIS A 82 -15.33 34.61 -3.12
C HIS A 82 -15.10 33.11 -2.98
N VAL A 83 -14.18 32.74 -2.08
CA VAL A 83 -13.94 31.34 -1.70
C VAL A 83 -14.21 31.19 -0.21
N GLU A 84 -14.96 30.15 0.15
CA GLU A 84 -15.15 29.73 1.54
C GLU A 84 -14.11 28.65 1.88
N LEU A 85 -13.14 28.94 2.74
CA LEU A 85 -12.22 27.93 3.28
C LEU A 85 -12.86 27.19 4.47
N ILE A 86 -12.31 26.03 4.79
CA ILE A 86 -12.62 25.30 6.03
C ILE A 86 -12.54 26.22 7.26
N PRO A 87 -13.55 26.22 8.14
CA PRO A 87 -13.48 26.97 9.39
C PRO A 87 -12.34 26.49 10.29
N PHE A 88 -11.57 27.41 10.85
CA PHE A 88 -10.38 27.10 11.67
C PHE A 88 -10.65 26.07 12.78
N PHE A 89 -11.76 26.20 13.52
CA PHE A 89 -12.11 25.23 14.57
C PHE A 89 -12.36 23.81 14.02
N LYS A 90 -12.91 23.70 12.81
CA LYS A 90 -13.12 22.39 12.16
C LYS A 90 -11.80 21.80 11.67
N PHE A 91 -10.89 22.64 11.18
CA PHE A 91 -9.52 22.21 10.85
C PHE A 91 -8.81 21.65 12.08
N LEU A 92 -8.80 22.37 13.20
CA LEU A 92 -8.18 21.87 14.43
C LEU A 92 -8.87 20.59 14.94
N ASN A 93 -10.20 20.50 14.84
CA ASN A 93 -10.92 19.29 15.24
C ASN A 93 -10.57 18.10 14.34
N PHE A 94 -10.31 18.35 13.06
CA PHE A 94 -9.78 17.34 12.15
C PHE A 94 -8.37 16.90 12.58
N ALA A 95 -7.45 17.85 12.81
CA ALA A 95 -6.10 17.58 13.32
C ALA A 95 -6.13 16.72 14.60
N ALA A 96 -7.00 17.07 15.55
CA ALA A 96 -7.21 16.30 16.78
C ALA A 96 -7.74 14.88 16.51
N THR A 97 -8.62 14.72 15.52
CA THR A 97 -9.19 13.41 15.14
C THR A 97 -8.13 12.48 14.54
N ILE A 98 -7.19 13.04 13.78
CA ILE A 98 -6.08 12.28 13.18
C ILE A 98 -4.82 12.26 14.06
N GLU A 99 -4.88 12.88 15.24
CA GLU A 99 -3.77 12.98 16.21
C GLU A 99 -2.50 13.61 15.62
N LYS A 100 -2.67 14.70 14.85
CA LYS A 100 -1.57 15.43 14.21
C LYS A 100 -1.45 16.86 14.73
N SER A 101 -0.21 17.33 14.76
CA SER A 101 0.12 18.72 15.05
C SER A 101 -0.13 19.62 13.83
N VAL A 102 -0.02 20.93 14.02
CA VAL A 102 -0.35 21.92 12.98
C VAL A 102 0.71 22.99 12.82
N THR A 103 0.97 23.38 11.58
CA THR A 103 1.69 24.61 11.23
C THR A 103 0.71 25.64 10.69
N LEU A 104 0.72 26.85 11.25
CA LEU A 104 -0.27 27.89 10.98
C LEU A 104 0.35 29.06 10.22
N VAL A 105 -0.21 29.40 9.06
CA VAL A 105 0.34 30.48 8.21
C VAL A 105 -0.38 31.80 8.49
N ILE A 106 0.39 32.86 8.73
CA ILE A 106 -0.08 34.22 8.99
C ILE A 106 -0.06 35.03 7.68
N PRO A 107 -1.21 35.52 7.18
CA PRO A 107 -1.27 36.26 5.91
C PRO A 107 -0.61 37.64 6.03
N THR A 108 0.06 38.10 4.98
CA THR A 108 0.89 39.33 4.97
C THR A 108 0.41 40.42 4.00
N ILE A 109 -0.45 40.08 3.03
CA ILE A 109 -0.88 41.00 1.95
C ILE A 109 -1.45 42.33 2.47
N ASN A 110 -2.14 42.29 3.61
CA ASN A 110 -2.82 43.44 4.24
C ASN A 110 -1.97 44.12 5.34
N GLY A 111 -0.69 43.77 5.45
CA GLY A 111 0.21 44.26 6.51
C GLY A 111 0.61 45.73 6.37
N PHE A 112 0.32 46.37 5.24
CA PHE A 112 0.85 47.69 4.88
C PHE A 112 -0.19 48.80 4.85
N SER A 113 0.28 50.05 5.01
CA SER A 113 -0.54 51.27 5.04
C SER A 113 -1.21 51.61 3.71
N GLN A 114 -0.77 51.01 2.62
CA GLN A 114 -1.30 51.18 1.26
C GLN A 114 -1.13 49.87 0.50
N THR A 115 -1.99 49.63 -0.49
CA THR A 115 -1.88 48.44 -1.33
C THR A 115 -0.64 48.52 -2.23
N ALA A 116 -0.24 47.39 -2.82
CA ALA A 116 0.87 47.38 -3.78
C ALA A 116 0.57 48.27 -5.00
N SER A 117 -0.67 48.31 -5.47
CA SER A 117 -1.07 49.12 -6.62
C SER A 117 -1.04 50.60 -6.32
N GLU A 118 -1.53 51.02 -5.15
CA GLU A 118 -1.41 52.40 -4.68
C GLU A 118 0.05 52.85 -4.62
N ALA A 119 0.94 52.01 -4.06
CA ALA A 119 2.37 52.28 -3.96
C ALA A 119 3.07 52.35 -5.32
N LEU A 120 2.70 51.48 -6.26
CA LEU A 120 3.23 51.48 -7.63
C LEU A 120 2.83 52.75 -8.38
N LEU A 121 1.57 53.17 -8.25
CA LEU A 121 1.03 54.37 -8.91
C LEU A 121 1.60 55.67 -8.31
N SER A 122 1.86 55.70 -6.99
CA SER A 122 2.45 56.86 -6.31
C SER A 122 3.98 56.93 -6.45
N GLY A 123 4.62 55.81 -6.77
CA GLY A 123 6.09 55.67 -6.81
C GLY A 123 6.74 55.38 -5.46
N ASP A 124 5.94 55.05 -4.44
CA ASP A 124 6.40 54.74 -3.07
C ASP A 124 6.69 53.23 -2.86
N PHE A 125 6.53 52.41 -3.90
CA PHE A 125 6.85 50.98 -3.87
C PHE A 125 8.26 50.71 -3.29
N GLY A 126 8.36 49.79 -2.34
CA GLY A 126 9.59 49.53 -1.58
C GLY A 126 9.72 50.34 -0.29
N ASN A 127 8.81 51.29 -0.03
CA ASN A 127 8.82 52.17 1.15
C ASN A 127 7.49 52.16 1.91
N ARG A 128 6.64 51.13 1.68
CA ARG A 128 5.40 50.98 2.44
C ARG A 128 5.68 50.76 3.92
N VAL A 129 4.80 51.26 4.77
CA VAL A 129 4.92 51.18 6.23
C VAL A 129 3.94 50.14 6.76
N VAL A 130 4.38 49.34 7.74
CA VAL A 130 3.53 48.34 8.40
C VAL A 130 2.45 49.04 9.23
N THR A 131 1.24 48.49 9.32
CA THR A 131 0.17 49.09 10.14
C THR A 131 0.12 48.49 11.54
N GLU A 132 -0.08 49.33 12.56
CA GLU A 132 -0.28 48.90 13.95
C GLU A 132 -1.54 48.03 14.08
N ALA A 133 -2.60 48.37 13.35
CA ALA A 133 -3.86 47.60 13.35
C ALA A 133 -3.66 46.16 12.86
N TYR A 134 -2.83 45.94 11.83
CA TYR A 134 -2.50 44.58 11.39
C TYR A 134 -1.72 43.82 12.47
N LEU A 135 -0.75 44.44 13.13
CA LEU A 135 0.00 43.81 14.22
C LEU A 135 -0.89 43.46 15.42
N GLU A 136 -1.92 44.26 15.71
CA GLU A 136 -2.95 43.92 16.71
C GLU A 136 -3.75 42.67 16.28
N ASN A 137 -4.17 42.58 15.01
CA ASN A 137 -4.87 41.40 14.49
C ASN A 137 -4.00 40.13 14.57
N VAL A 138 -2.70 40.24 14.30
CA VAL A 138 -1.75 39.13 14.47
C VAL A 138 -1.70 38.66 15.92
N ALA A 139 -1.58 39.57 16.89
CA ALA A 139 -1.55 39.23 18.30
C ALA A 139 -2.83 38.50 18.73
N ASP A 140 -3.99 39.01 18.33
CA ASP A 140 -5.26 38.38 18.63
C ASP A 140 -5.38 36.99 17.98
N PHE A 141 -4.91 36.83 16.74
CA PHE A 141 -4.95 35.55 16.01
C PHE A 141 -4.07 34.50 16.68
N VAL A 142 -2.81 34.84 16.97
CA VAL A 142 -1.85 33.95 17.65
C VAL A 142 -2.41 33.52 19.00
N ALA A 143 -2.98 34.46 19.76
CA ALA A 143 -3.56 34.15 21.07
C ALA A 143 -4.76 33.20 20.95
N MET A 144 -5.64 33.46 20.00
CA MET A 144 -6.78 32.59 19.71
C MET A 144 -6.31 31.19 19.27
N ALA A 145 -5.34 31.12 18.36
CA ALA A 145 -4.86 29.87 17.79
C ALA A 145 -4.21 28.98 18.85
N ALA A 146 -3.31 29.55 19.67
CA ALA A 146 -2.64 28.84 20.74
C ALA A 146 -3.65 28.31 21.79
N LEU A 147 -4.57 29.17 22.24
CA LEU A 147 -5.56 28.79 23.27
C LEU A 147 -6.57 27.76 22.74
N THR A 148 -7.01 27.88 21.50
CA THR A 148 -7.98 26.95 20.90
C THR A 148 -7.34 25.59 20.63
N SER A 149 -6.11 25.56 20.12
CA SER A 149 -5.37 24.32 19.88
C SER A 149 -5.12 23.58 21.20
N GLN A 150 -4.68 24.30 22.25
CA GLN A 150 -4.53 23.72 23.59
C GLN A 150 -5.84 23.13 24.14
N GLN A 151 -6.98 23.80 23.92
CA GLN A 151 -8.30 23.31 24.35
C GLN A 151 -8.72 22.02 23.62
N GLN A 152 -8.29 21.84 22.37
CA GLN A 152 -8.57 20.65 21.57
C GLN A 152 -7.50 19.56 21.69
N GLY A 153 -6.41 19.81 22.43
CA GLY A 153 -5.30 18.87 22.57
C GLY A 153 -4.42 18.77 21.33
N VAL A 154 -4.38 19.82 20.50
CA VAL A 154 -3.56 19.90 19.28
C VAL A 154 -2.33 20.76 19.57
N THR A 155 -1.16 20.25 19.18
CA THR A 155 0.11 21.00 19.22
C THR A 155 0.21 21.91 18.01
N VAL A 156 0.63 23.16 18.22
CA VAL A 156 1.03 24.06 17.14
C VAL A 156 2.55 23.98 17.05
N ASP A 157 3.07 23.47 15.94
CA ASP A 157 4.51 23.29 15.75
C ASP A 157 5.15 24.60 15.30
N ALA A 158 4.51 25.31 14.37
CA ALA A 158 5.04 26.56 13.84
C ALA A 158 3.97 27.60 13.48
N PHE A 159 4.36 28.87 13.57
CA PHE A 159 3.74 30.01 12.90
C PHE A 159 4.61 30.45 11.72
N GLU A 160 4.14 30.19 10.50
CA GLU A 160 4.80 30.63 9.28
C GLU A 160 4.31 32.02 8.88
N ILE A 161 5.21 32.93 8.50
CA ILE A 161 4.87 34.31 8.16
C ILE A 161 4.76 34.47 6.64
N GLY A 162 3.53 34.57 6.13
CA GLY A 162 3.22 34.84 4.73
C GLY A 162 3.30 33.62 3.82
N ASN A 163 2.84 33.79 2.58
CA ASN A 163 2.92 32.78 1.53
C ASN A 163 3.23 33.38 0.15
N GLU A 164 4.31 32.94 -0.49
CA GLU A 164 4.82 33.42 -1.78
C GLU A 164 4.80 34.96 -1.91
N PHE A 165 5.36 35.69 -0.93
CA PHE A 165 5.11 37.13 -0.68
C PHE A 165 5.09 38.06 -1.90
N MET A 166 5.88 37.76 -2.94
CA MET A 166 5.89 38.57 -4.15
C MET A 166 4.68 38.26 -5.05
N ALA A 167 4.38 36.99 -5.30
CA ALA A 167 3.21 36.59 -6.08
C ALA A 167 1.91 37.07 -5.41
N SER A 168 1.85 37.02 -4.09
CA SER A 168 0.66 37.34 -3.32
C SER A 168 0.50 38.82 -3.01
N GLY A 169 1.55 39.50 -2.53
CA GLY A 169 1.47 40.89 -2.05
C GLY A 169 2.27 41.91 -2.84
N ARG A 170 2.94 41.46 -3.93
CA ARG A 170 3.81 42.26 -4.80
C ARG A 170 4.68 43.18 -3.96
N MET A 171 5.51 42.63 -3.07
CA MET A 171 6.35 43.42 -2.16
C MET A 171 7.84 43.18 -2.39
N THR A 172 8.65 44.20 -2.09
CA THR A 172 10.10 44.02 -2.12
C THR A 172 10.57 43.14 -0.96
N ALA A 173 11.70 42.46 -1.12
CA ALA A 173 12.34 41.68 -0.06
C ALA A 173 12.59 42.51 1.21
N SER A 174 12.87 43.81 1.06
CA SER A 174 13.04 44.72 2.19
C SER A 174 11.71 45.07 2.88
N GLU A 175 10.62 45.26 2.12
CA GLU A 175 9.29 45.50 2.70
C GLU A 175 8.82 44.26 3.48
N TYR A 176 8.95 43.09 2.86
CA TYR A 176 8.60 41.83 3.49
C TYR A 176 9.43 41.56 4.75
N GLY A 177 10.75 41.74 4.70
CA GLY A 177 11.62 41.54 5.86
C GLY A 177 11.22 42.42 7.06
N GLN A 178 10.89 43.69 6.83
CA GLN A 178 10.44 44.59 7.91
C GLN A 178 9.10 44.16 8.51
N LEU A 179 8.16 43.73 7.66
CA LEU A 179 6.88 43.19 8.10
C LEU A 179 7.08 41.89 8.91
N ALA A 180 7.88 40.96 8.40
CA ALA A 180 8.15 39.69 9.05
C ALA A 180 8.84 39.85 10.41
N ALA A 181 9.81 40.75 10.53
CA ALA A 181 10.46 41.06 11.81
C ALA A 181 9.46 41.65 12.83
N ALA A 182 8.55 42.51 12.38
CA ALA A 182 7.49 43.05 13.23
C ALA A 182 6.51 41.97 13.70
N VAL A 183 6.08 41.09 12.78
CA VAL A 183 5.17 39.96 13.05
C VAL A 183 5.82 38.99 14.03
N ALA A 184 7.07 38.55 13.80
CA ALA A 184 7.78 37.66 14.71
C ALA A 184 7.87 38.23 16.13
N ALA A 185 8.19 39.53 16.26
CA ALA A 185 8.23 40.19 17.56
C ALA A 185 6.85 40.25 18.24
N VAL A 186 5.75 40.26 17.49
CA VAL A 186 4.38 40.19 18.03
C VAL A 186 4.04 38.76 18.45
N VAL A 187 4.34 37.76 17.62
CA VAL A 187 4.10 36.34 17.92
C VAL A 187 4.80 35.98 19.24
N GLU A 188 6.10 36.25 19.36
CA GLU A 188 6.91 36.00 20.56
C GLU A 188 6.28 36.63 21.82
N ARG A 189 6.00 37.95 21.77
CA ARG A 189 5.39 38.67 22.89
C ARG A 189 4.03 38.11 23.28
N THR A 190 3.27 37.62 22.30
CA THR A 190 1.94 37.07 22.52
C THR A 190 2.03 35.73 23.24
N LEU A 191 2.89 34.82 22.76
CA LEU A 191 3.14 33.52 23.40
C LEU A 191 3.69 33.69 24.82
N ASP A 192 4.61 34.63 25.03
CA ASP A 192 5.11 35.02 26.35
C ASP A 192 3.99 35.52 27.27
N SER A 193 3.07 36.34 26.75
CA SER A 193 1.94 36.86 27.53
C SER A 193 0.96 35.79 27.97
N LEU A 194 0.90 34.68 27.22
CA LEU A 194 0.14 33.47 27.55
C LEU A 194 0.89 32.52 28.48
N ALA A 195 2.11 32.88 28.90
CA ALA A 195 3.01 32.07 29.71
C ALA A 195 3.37 30.71 29.09
N ILE A 196 3.42 30.65 27.75
CA ILE A 196 3.95 29.50 27.01
C ILE A 196 5.46 29.66 26.98
N ALA A 197 6.20 28.77 27.64
CA ALA A 197 7.66 28.87 27.71
C ALA A 197 8.30 28.41 26.39
N ARG A 198 9.42 29.04 25.98
CA ARG A 198 10.18 28.72 24.76
C ARG A 198 10.27 27.25 24.36
N PRO A 199 10.62 26.28 25.26
CA PRO A 199 10.67 24.87 24.88
C PRO A 199 9.33 24.23 24.46
N ALA A 200 8.22 24.94 24.65
CA ALA A 200 6.87 24.55 24.28
C ALA A 200 6.19 25.63 23.40
N GLN A 201 6.96 26.63 22.96
CA GLN A 201 6.48 27.60 21.98
C GLN A 201 6.54 26.97 20.59
N ALA A 202 5.61 27.37 19.74
CA ALA A 202 5.67 27.06 18.32
C ALA A 202 6.82 27.85 17.68
N ASP A 203 7.50 27.24 16.72
CA ASP A 203 8.57 27.85 15.95
C ASP A 203 8.03 29.02 15.12
N ILE A 204 8.82 30.08 14.97
CA ILE A 204 8.51 31.21 14.10
C ILE A 204 9.34 31.08 12.82
N VAL A 205 8.65 30.78 11.71
CA VAL A 205 9.28 30.45 10.42
C VAL A 205 9.00 31.55 9.39
N VAL A 206 10.05 31.96 8.67
CA VAL A 206 9.99 33.10 7.74
C VAL A 206 10.24 32.63 6.32
N GLN A 207 9.41 33.09 5.39
CA GLN A 207 9.59 32.76 3.98
C GLN A 207 10.80 33.46 3.36
N THR A 208 11.34 32.81 2.34
CA THR A 208 12.47 33.34 1.57
C THR A 208 12.08 33.51 0.11
N LEU A 209 13.03 33.93 -0.75
CA LEU A 209 12.71 34.21 -2.15
C LEU A 209 12.16 33.00 -2.91
N SER A 210 12.67 31.80 -2.66
CA SER A 210 12.29 30.61 -3.42
C SER A 210 10.81 30.26 -3.22
N ALA A 211 10.27 30.51 -2.02
CA ALA A 211 8.84 30.42 -1.75
C ALA A 211 8.03 31.42 -2.57
N ALA A 212 8.57 32.60 -2.93
CA ALA A 212 7.91 33.52 -3.86
C ALA A 212 7.99 33.10 -5.34
N GLY A 213 8.63 31.97 -5.66
CA GLY A 213 8.80 31.47 -7.01
C GLY A 213 9.64 32.38 -7.92
N THR A 214 9.47 32.24 -9.23
CA THR A 214 10.13 33.09 -10.24
C THR A 214 9.54 34.50 -10.35
N TYR A 215 8.52 34.81 -9.54
CA TYR A 215 7.77 36.05 -9.64
C TYR A 215 8.56 37.27 -9.12
N SER A 216 9.51 37.07 -8.20
CA SER A 216 10.26 38.20 -7.65
C SER A 216 11.35 38.72 -8.61
N PRO A 217 11.39 40.05 -8.87
CA PRO A 217 12.28 40.62 -9.88
C PRO A 217 13.76 40.61 -9.48
N ASN A 218 14.50 39.60 -9.95
CA ASN A 218 15.98 39.62 -9.97
C ASN A 218 16.53 40.65 -10.99
N GLY A 219 15.75 40.99 -12.02
CA GLY A 219 16.03 42.06 -12.97
C GLY A 219 14.98 43.17 -12.92
N THR A 220 15.27 44.33 -13.51
CA THR A 220 14.25 45.38 -13.67
C THR A 220 13.09 44.82 -14.49
N THR A 221 11.88 44.88 -13.93
CA THR A 221 10.65 44.37 -14.55
C THR A 221 9.65 45.50 -14.80
N ILE A 222 8.60 45.17 -15.54
CA ILE A 222 7.47 46.05 -15.84
C ILE A 222 6.21 45.36 -15.32
N LEU A 223 5.47 46.07 -14.49
CA LEU A 223 4.13 45.70 -14.05
C LEU A 223 3.11 46.65 -14.68
N TYR A 224 1.87 46.20 -14.79
CA TYR A 224 0.75 46.94 -15.34
C TYR A 224 -0.34 47.03 -14.29
N VAL A 225 -0.70 48.25 -13.89
CA VAL A 225 -1.70 48.49 -12.84
C VAL A 225 -3.00 48.95 -13.49
N ASP A 226 -4.09 48.26 -13.22
CA ASP A 226 -5.43 48.79 -13.50
C ASP A 226 -5.80 49.80 -12.42
N GLU A 227 -5.86 51.09 -12.78
CA GLU A 227 -6.19 52.16 -11.82
C GLU A 227 -7.63 52.08 -11.31
N ALA A 228 -8.54 51.42 -12.04
CA ALA A 228 -9.95 51.34 -11.66
C ALA A 228 -10.19 50.26 -10.59
N THR A 229 -9.52 49.12 -10.72
CA THR A 229 -9.68 47.96 -9.84
C THR A 229 -8.56 47.82 -8.82
N GLY A 230 -7.39 48.40 -9.10
CA GLY A 230 -6.18 48.22 -8.32
C GLY A 230 -5.45 46.91 -8.60
N PHE A 231 -5.84 46.13 -9.62
CA PHE A 231 -5.14 44.89 -9.99
C PHE A 231 -3.79 45.16 -10.66
N ILE A 232 -2.87 44.22 -10.46
CA ILE A 232 -1.50 44.29 -10.96
C ILE A 232 -1.25 43.08 -11.83
N TYR A 233 -0.91 43.34 -13.08
CA TYR A 233 -0.64 42.33 -14.09
C TYR A 233 0.81 42.39 -14.57
N GLU A 234 1.32 41.26 -15.02
CA GLU A 234 2.54 41.07 -15.76
C GLU A 234 2.27 41.03 -17.27
N LEU A 235 3.32 41.25 -18.06
CA LEU A 235 3.16 41.26 -19.52
C LEU A 235 2.70 39.90 -20.09
N HIS A 236 3.06 38.80 -19.45
CA HIS A 236 2.77 37.46 -19.95
C HIS A 236 1.28 37.07 -19.79
N GLU A 237 0.58 37.70 -18.85
CA GLU A 237 -0.87 37.52 -18.59
C GLU A 237 -1.73 38.28 -19.62
N MET A 238 -1.12 39.12 -20.46
CA MET A 238 -1.84 39.96 -21.41
C MET A 238 -2.45 39.13 -22.55
N GLY A 239 -3.77 39.25 -22.72
CA GLY A 239 -4.55 38.52 -23.72
C GLY A 239 -5.30 37.30 -23.17
N GLU A 240 -5.15 37.00 -21.87
CA GLU A 240 -6.00 36.06 -21.16
C GLU A 240 -7.43 36.58 -21.00
N ALA A 241 -8.38 35.66 -20.80
CA ALA A 241 -9.77 36.02 -20.61
C ALA A 241 -9.92 36.88 -19.34
N ASN A 242 -10.62 38.02 -19.46
CA ASN A 242 -10.86 38.99 -18.39
C ASN A 242 -9.65 39.88 -17.99
N VAL A 243 -8.53 39.81 -18.71
CA VAL A 243 -7.42 40.77 -18.55
C VAL A 243 -7.66 41.99 -19.47
N PRO A 244 -7.61 43.23 -18.97
CA PRO A 244 -7.75 44.42 -19.80
C PRO A 244 -6.65 44.54 -20.87
N GLU A 245 -6.94 45.26 -21.96
CA GLU A 245 -5.91 45.56 -22.96
C GLU A 245 -4.77 46.39 -22.35
N VAL A 246 -3.53 46.10 -22.75
CA VAL A 246 -2.33 46.80 -22.23
C VAL A 246 -2.45 48.34 -22.34
N SER A 247 -3.16 48.84 -23.34
CA SER A 247 -3.37 50.28 -23.55
C SER A 247 -4.24 50.95 -22.48
N ASP A 248 -5.02 50.16 -21.74
CA ASP A 248 -5.95 50.62 -20.71
C ASP A 248 -5.33 50.54 -19.31
N LEU A 249 -4.09 50.03 -19.20
CA LEU A 249 -3.37 49.82 -17.95
C LEU A 249 -2.21 50.82 -17.78
N THR A 250 -1.91 51.17 -16.52
CA THR A 250 -0.78 52.02 -16.18
C THR A 250 0.49 51.20 -16.02
N LYS A 251 1.43 51.42 -16.95
CA LYS A 251 2.74 50.76 -16.93
C LYS A 251 3.65 51.35 -15.84
N VAL A 252 4.12 50.50 -14.92
CA VAL A 252 5.06 50.86 -13.85
C VAL A 252 6.36 50.06 -13.99
N VAL A 253 7.51 50.72 -13.84
CA VAL A 253 8.83 50.07 -13.89
C VAL A 253 9.27 49.75 -12.47
N VAL A 254 9.47 48.47 -12.17
CA VAL A 254 9.96 48.01 -10.87
C VAL A 254 11.45 47.69 -10.99
N PRO A 255 12.33 48.40 -10.24
CA PRO A 255 13.77 48.12 -10.26
C PRO A 255 14.12 46.71 -9.78
N SER A 256 15.22 46.19 -10.30
CA SER A 256 15.84 44.95 -9.83
C SER A 256 16.05 44.94 -8.31
N GLN A 257 15.68 43.83 -7.66
CA GLN A 257 15.97 43.57 -6.25
C GLN A 257 17.28 42.77 -6.04
N GLY A 258 17.95 42.38 -7.15
CA GLY A 258 19.20 41.62 -7.12
C GLY A 258 18.98 40.11 -7.07
N THR A 259 20.07 39.36 -6.91
CA THR A 259 20.05 37.88 -6.92
C THR A 259 19.26 37.29 -5.75
N ALA A 260 18.86 36.02 -5.85
CA ALA A 260 18.16 35.31 -4.77
C ALA A 260 18.84 35.42 -3.42
N ARG A 261 20.15 35.18 -3.40
CA ARG A 261 20.99 35.35 -2.22
C ARG A 261 20.91 36.76 -1.63
N GLN A 262 20.95 37.81 -2.46
CA GLN A 262 20.88 39.20 -1.99
C GLN A 262 19.51 39.53 -1.39
N GLN A 263 18.44 39.03 -2.00
CA GLN A 263 17.08 39.23 -1.50
C GLN A 263 16.88 38.50 -0.16
N ASN A 264 17.33 37.25 -0.05
CA ASN A 264 17.28 36.50 1.21
C ASN A 264 18.08 37.19 2.33
N ILE A 265 19.27 37.72 2.02
CA ILE A 265 20.04 38.52 2.98
C ILE A 265 19.23 39.75 3.43
N ALA A 266 18.55 40.44 2.51
CA ALA A 266 17.73 41.61 2.86
C ALA A 266 16.56 41.27 3.79
N ILE A 267 15.92 40.11 3.60
CA ILE A 267 14.84 39.61 4.47
C ILE A 267 15.40 39.35 5.87
N ILE A 268 16.45 38.54 5.98
CA ILE A 268 17.01 38.14 7.29
C ILE A 268 17.64 39.34 8.03
N SER A 269 18.30 40.26 7.32
CA SER A 269 18.90 41.45 7.93
C SER A 269 17.86 42.39 8.57
N ALA A 270 16.58 42.26 8.24
CA ALA A 270 15.53 43.03 8.88
C ALA A 270 15.30 42.62 10.35
N PHE A 271 15.56 41.36 10.69
CA PHE A 271 15.43 40.84 12.06
C PHE A 271 16.52 41.36 13.00
N GLU A 272 17.67 41.75 12.44
CA GLU A 272 18.80 42.33 13.20
C GLU A 272 18.56 43.80 13.59
N GLN A 273 17.44 44.41 13.15
CA GLN A 273 17.09 45.79 13.47
C GLN A 273 16.38 45.87 14.82
N ASP A 274 16.77 46.83 15.66
CA ASP A 274 16.12 47.08 16.96
C ASP A 274 14.69 47.61 16.84
N HIS A 275 14.31 48.12 15.67
CA HIS A 275 12.99 48.70 15.45
C HIS A 275 12.62 48.75 13.96
N VAL A 276 11.32 48.80 13.71
CA VAL A 276 10.74 49.18 12.42
C VAL A 276 9.80 50.38 12.57
N THR A 277 9.52 51.06 11.46
CA THR A 277 8.50 52.13 11.46
C THR A 277 7.13 51.52 11.18
N VAL A 278 6.14 51.86 12.01
CA VAL A 278 4.74 51.44 11.80
C VAL A 278 3.81 52.65 11.78
N GLN A 279 2.64 52.52 11.16
CA GLN A 279 1.61 53.55 11.13
C GLN A 279 0.49 53.21 12.14
N ASN A 280 0.24 54.13 13.07
CA ASN A 280 -0.85 53.97 14.05
C ASN A 280 -2.23 54.28 13.46
N ALA A 281 -3.29 54.01 14.22
CA ALA A 281 -4.68 54.25 13.82
C ALA A 281 -5.02 55.70 13.42
N ASN A 282 -4.20 56.69 13.81
CA ASN A 282 -4.37 58.10 13.43
C ASN A 282 -3.55 58.49 12.19
N GLY A 283 -2.91 57.52 11.52
CA GLY A 283 -2.04 57.73 10.37
C GLY A 283 -0.64 58.25 10.71
N GLN A 284 -0.26 58.30 11.99
CA GLN A 284 1.06 58.78 12.42
C GLN A 284 2.08 57.64 12.40
N GLN A 285 3.28 57.91 11.89
CA GLN A 285 4.40 56.98 11.96
C GLN A 285 4.99 56.95 13.37
N ILE A 286 5.16 55.76 13.93
CA ILE A 286 5.75 55.50 15.24
C ILE A 286 6.86 54.45 15.11
N ILE A 287 7.76 54.42 16.08
CA ILE A 287 8.84 53.42 16.19
C ILE A 287 8.26 52.22 16.94
N PHE A 288 8.31 51.05 16.31
CA PHE A 288 7.92 49.77 16.90
C PHE A 288 9.16 48.95 17.23
N ASP A 289 9.24 48.43 18.45
CA ASP A 289 10.38 47.67 18.95
C ASP A 289 10.41 46.26 18.37
N THR A 290 11.54 45.90 17.74
CA THR A 290 11.84 44.58 17.17
C THR A 290 13.18 44.04 17.68
N SER A 291 13.73 44.60 18.76
CA SER A 291 15.07 44.24 19.28
C SER A 291 15.26 42.77 19.64
N ASN A 292 14.18 42.04 19.96
CA ASN A 292 14.22 40.60 20.22
C ASN A 292 13.80 39.74 19.02
N ALA A 293 13.50 40.33 17.85
CA ALA A 293 13.01 39.57 16.69
C ALA A 293 14.06 38.56 16.18
N VAL A 294 15.35 38.90 16.25
CA VAL A 294 16.44 38.00 15.86
C VAL A 294 16.54 36.73 16.72
N ASP A 295 16.14 36.83 17.99
CA ASP A 295 16.07 35.69 18.90
C ASP A 295 14.73 34.95 18.79
N ALA A 296 13.71 35.59 18.21
CA ALA A 296 12.37 35.02 18.01
C ALA A 296 12.27 34.12 16.77
N ILE A 297 13.04 34.37 15.72
CA ILE A 297 13.03 33.54 14.51
C ILE A 297 13.72 32.20 14.76
N ASP A 298 13.02 31.11 14.47
CA ASP A 298 13.53 29.73 14.65
C ASP A 298 13.91 29.10 13.31
N GLY A 299 13.27 29.49 12.21
CA GLY A 299 13.51 28.86 10.91
C GLY A 299 13.28 29.75 9.69
N VAL A 300 13.77 29.28 8.55
CA VAL A 300 13.43 29.82 7.23
C VAL A 300 12.73 28.75 6.41
N THR A 301 11.87 29.16 5.48
CA THR A 301 11.16 28.22 4.59
C THR A 301 11.34 28.52 3.11
N GLU A 302 11.29 27.45 2.31
CA GLU A 302 11.18 27.45 0.86
C GLU A 302 10.04 26.54 0.37
N HIS A 303 9.62 26.74 -0.89
CA HIS A 303 8.77 25.80 -1.62
C HIS A 303 9.63 25.10 -2.68
N TYR A 304 9.51 23.78 -2.81
CA TYR A 304 10.33 22.98 -3.71
C TYR A 304 9.49 22.21 -4.74
N PHE A 305 9.45 22.72 -5.97
CA PHE A 305 8.76 22.08 -7.08
C PHE A 305 9.72 21.72 -8.23
N LEU A 306 9.49 20.57 -8.88
CA LEU A 306 10.33 20.07 -9.98
C LEU A 306 9.54 19.76 -11.26
N ASP A 307 8.99 20.79 -11.89
CA ASP A 307 8.05 20.67 -13.02
C ASP A 307 8.61 19.89 -14.24
N GLY A 308 9.95 19.81 -14.40
CA GLY A 308 10.62 19.14 -15.53
C GLY A 308 10.76 17.61 -15.44
N GLY A 309 10.29 16.97 -14.36
CA GLY A 309 10.33 15.51 -14.20
C GLY A 309 11.75 14.93 -14.20
N PHE A 310 11.92 13.69 -14.68
CA PHE A 310 13.24 13.03 -14.71
C PHE A 310 14.29 13.77 -15.54
N ASP A 311 13.91 14.48 -16.61
CA ASP A 311 14.86 15.30 -17.38
C ASP A 311 15.47 16.40 -16.49
N ALA A 312 14.68 16.99 -15.59
CA ALA A 312 15.17 17.97 -14.62
C ALA A 312 16.00 17.34 -13.49
N VAL A 313 15.67 16.12 -13.06
CA VAL A 313 16.50 15.33 -12.13
C VAL A 313 17.86 15.04 -12.76
N ASP A 314 17.88 14.51 -13.98
CA ASP A 314 19.10 14.01 -14.65
C ASP A 314 20.00 15.13 -15.19
N ALA A 315 19.42 16.28 -15.50
CA ALA A 315 20.18 17.46 -15.92
C ALA A 315 20.69 18.29 -14.73
N ASP A 316 20.52 17.81 -13.49
CA ASP A 316 20.75 18.56 -12.25
C ASP A 316 20.12 19.95 -12.36
N GLU A 317 18.90 20.11 -12.89
CA GLU A 317 18.33 21.44 -13.14
C GLU A 317 18.27 22.24 -11.82
N HIS A 318 19.23 23.16 -11.70
CA HIS A 318 19.78 23.57 -10.42
C HIS A 318 18.91 24.56 -9.63
N TYR A 319 17.61 24.68 -9.87
CA TYR A 319 16.81 25.67 -9.13
C TYR A 319 16.60 25.24 -7.67
N GLY A 320 16.18 24.00 -7.43
CA GLY A 320 16.11 23.41 -6.08
C GLY A 320 17.49 23.11 -5.51
N PHE A 321 18.35 22.42 -6.27
CA PHE A 321 19.69 22.01 -5.84
C PHE A 321 20.58 23.17 -5.40
N ASN A 322 20.58 24.31 -6.12
CA ASN A 322 21.39 25.46 -5.70
C ASN A 322 20.83 26.16 -4.46
N GLN A 323 19.52 26.12 -4.23
CA GLN A 323 18.90 26.83 -3.10
C GLN A 323 19.00 26.04 -1.80
N LEU A 324 18.81 24.72 -1.84
CA LEU A 324 19.06 23.87 -0.68
C LEU A 324 20.53 23.98 -0.26
N GLU A 325 21.45 23.87 -1.22
CA GLU A 325 22.89 24.04 -0.97
C GLU A 325 23.24 25.47 -0.52
N LEU A 326 22.54 26.50 -1.03
CA LEU A 326 22.72 27.87 -0.56
C LEU A 326 22.44 27.98 0.94
N TRP A 327 21.32 27.44 1.43
CA TRP A 327 20.95 27.54 2.84
C TRP A 327 21.84 26.69 3.73
N ARG A 328 22.15 25.47 3.29
CA ARG A 328 23.10 24.61 3.99
C ARG A 328 24.48 25.27 4.17
N GLN A 329 24.93 26.04 3.18
CA GLN A 329 26.15 26.85 3.33
C GLN A 329 25.94 28.15 4.13
N SER A 330 24.80 28.83 3.95
CA SER A 330 24.61 30.19 4.45
C SER A 330 24.16 30.26 5.90
N LEU A 331 23.30 29.35 6.37
CA LEU A 331 22.82 29.34 7.76
C LEU A 331 23.96 29.14 8.77
N PRO A 332 24.94 28.23 8.55
CA PRO A 332 26.09 28.07 9.45
C PRO A 332 27.09 29.23 9.40
N MET A 333 27.06 30.06 8.33
CA MET A 333 27.97 31.21 8.17
C MET A 333 27.47 32.48 8.87
N ARG A 334 26.28 32.45 9.50
CA ARG A 334 25.78 33.55 10.34
C ARG A 334 26.67 33.75 11.56
N ASP A 335 26.55 34.92 12.21
CA ASP A 335 27.26 35.17 13.46
C ASP A 335 26.91 34.07 14.47
N ALA A 336 27.94 33.43 15.05
CA ALA A 336 27.78 32.34 15.99
C ALA A 336 27.10 32.75 17.31
N SER A 337 26.89 34.06 17.56
CA SER A 337 26.05 34.53 18.66
C SER A 337 24.55 34.56 18.35
N LEU A 338 24.16 34.43 17.08
CA LEU A 338 22.75 34.36 16.68
C LEU A 338 22.23 32.92 16.76
N PRO A 339 20.91 32.72 16.95
CA PRO A 339 20.33 31.39 16.90
C PRO A 339 20.63 30.68 15.58
N LYS A 340 20.87 29.36 15.66
CA LYS A 340 20.85 28.49 14.47
C LYS A 340 19.40 28.46 13.98
N LEU A 341 19.20 28.65 12.68
CA LEU A 341 17.88 28.51 12.07
C LEU A 341 17.73 27.13 11.47
N ASP A 342 16.54 26.58 11.63
CA ASP A 342 16.11 25.37 10.97
C ASP A 342 15.60 25.67 9.55
N PHE A 343 15.61 24.65 8.69
CA PHE A 343 15.29 24.81 7.28
C PHE A 343 14.07 23.97 6.91
N TYR A 344 12.99 24.68 6.59
CA TYR A 344 11.69 24.11 6.28
C TYR A 344 11.48 24.10 4.77
N ILE A 345 10.81 23.06 4.29
CA ILE A 345 10.21 23.02 2.97
C ILE A 345 8.68 22.92 3.14
N THR A 346 8.00 24.05 3.15
CA THR A 346 6.56 24.08 3.52
C THR A 346 5.60 23.72 2.38
N GLU A 347 6.12 23.55 1.17
CA GLU A 347 5.41 22.94 0.03
C GLU A 347 6.42 22.22 -0.86
N TRP A 348 6.23 20.93 -1.15
CA TRP A 348 7.03 20.23 -2.16
C TRP A 348 6.25 19.19 -2.93
N ASN A 349 6.59 19.05 -4.22
CA ASN A 349 6.16 17.98 -5.13
C ASN A 349 6.84 18.12 -6.50
N VAL A 350 6.61 17.18 -7.41
CA VAL A 350 7.07 17.30 -8.81
C VAL A 350 6.36 18.43 -9.55
N ARG A 351 5.24 18.99 -9.06
CA ARG A 351 4.58 20.12 -9.71
C ARG A 351 3.76 21.04 -8.81
N ARG A 352 3.71 22.33 -9.16
CA ARG A 352 2.95 23.37 -8.46
C ARG A 352 1.42 23.34 -8.70
N ASN A 353 0.97 23.06 -9.93
CA ASN A 353 -0.45 23.14 -10.35
C ASN A 353 -0.91 21.91 -11.18
N GLY A 354 -2.24 21.67 -11.24
CA GLY A 354 -2.87 20.47 -11.84
C GLY A 354 -2.83 20.32 -13.38
N ASP A 355 -2.16 21.18 -14.12
CA ASP A 355 -2.01 21.07 -15.58
C ASP A 355 -0.89 20.10 -15.94
N VAL A 356 -1.08 18.79 -15.75
CA VAL A 356 -0.07 17.76 -16.01
C VAL A 356 0.48 17.86 -17.43
N ASP A 357 1.82 17.90 -17.60
CA ASP A 357 2.43 17.48 -18.85
C ASP A 357 2.43 15.96 -18.76
N GLU A 358 1.32 15.43 -19.24
CA GLU A 358 0.88 14.06 -19.13
C GLU A 358 1.92 13.02 -19.57
N ALA A 359 2.97 13.43 -20.28
CA ALA A 359 3.98 12.54 -20.79
C ALA A 359 5.01 12.07 -19.74
N ASN A 360 5.35 12.89 -18.74
CA ASN A 360 6.57 12.67 -17.92
C ASN A 360 6.36 12.62 -16.39
N ASN A 361 5.18 12.99 -15.88
CA ASN A 361 4.93 13.19 -14.44
C ASN A 361 3.64 12.50 -13.98
N ARG A 362 3.45 11.21 -14.29
CA ARG A 362 2.25 10.47 -13.88
C ARG A 362 2.58 9.22 -13.06
N GLY A 363 1.75 8.93 -12.06
CA GLY A 363 1.76 7.68 -11.29
C GLY A 363 3.13 7.36 -10.69
N LEU A 364 3.70 6.20 -11.03
CA LEU A 364 4.97 5.74 -10.47
C LEU A 364 6.19 6.60 -10.87
N GLN A 365 6.18 7.26 -12.03
CA GLN A 365 7.25 8.18 -12.44
C GLN A 365 7.37 9.36 -11.48
N GLN A 366 6.21 9.88 -11.09
CA GLN A 366 6.13 10.97 -10.15
C GLN A 366 6.59 10.50 -8.77
N ALA A 367 6.06 9.37 -8.29
CA ALA A 367 6.45 8.79 -7.00
C ALA A 367 7.97 8.54 -6.93
N ALA A 368 8.58 8.01 -7.99
CA ALA A 368 10.03 7.85 -8.12
C ALA A 368 10.79 9.18 -8.06
N THR A 369 10.27 10.22 -8.72
CA THR A 369 10.85 11.56 -8.63
C THR A 369 10.71 12.15 -7.22
N ASN A 370 9.59 11.90 -6.53
CA ASN A 370 9.39 12.30 -5.15
C ASN A 370 10.39 11.63 -4.20
N VAL A 371 10.76 10.35 -4.43
CA VAL A 371 11.82 9.68 -3.66
C VAL A 371 13.16 10.41 -3.82
N ALA A 372 13.54 10.77 -5.05
CA ALA A 372 14.77 11.53 -5.30
C ALA A 372 14.75 12.91 -4.64
N MET A 373 13.63 13.63 -4.74
CA MET A 373 13.45 14.92 -4.05
C MET A 373 13.55 14.78 -2.52
N PHE A 374 13.00 13.71 -1.95
CA PHE A 374 13.10 13.44 -0.52
C PHE A 374 14.55 13.18 -0.08
N TYR A 375 15.28 12.35 -0.81
CA TYR A 375 16.70 12.09 -0.58
C TYR A 375 17.52 13.39 -0.59
N GLU A 376 17.26 14.26 -1.57
CA GLU A 376 17.90 15.57 -1.69
C GLU A 376 17.61 16.50 -0.51
N MET A 377 16.36 16.57 -0.04
CA MET A 377 16.02 17.38 1.14
C MET A 377 16.79 16.90 2.38
N VAL A 378 16.83 15.58 2.62
CA VAL A 378 17.52 15.00 3.78
C VAL A 378 19.04 15.26 3.72
N THR A 379 19.65 15.08 2.55
CA THR A 379 21.10 15.33 2.36
C THR A 379 21.47 16.82 2.42
N HIS A 380 20.49 17.73 2.42
CA HIS A 380 20.70 19.18 2.51
C HIS A 380 20.18 19.84 3.79
N ASP A 381 20.10 19.08 4.89
CA ASP A 381 19.76 19.60 6.22
C ASP A 381 18.36 20.22 6.31
N VAL A 382 17.42 19.81 5.44
CA VAL A 382 16.00 20.11 5.65
C VAL A 382 15.54 19.34 6.87
N THR A 383 14.88 20.03 7.80
CA THR A 383 14.43 19.45 9.07
C THR A 383 12.94 19.20 9.10
N THR A 384 12.17 19.93 8.28
CA THR A 384 10.71 19.85 8.23
C THR A 384 10.23 19.98 6.80
N ALA A 385 9.30 19.13 6.37
CA ALA A 385 8.78 19.18 5.00
C ALA A 385 7.28 18.90 4.94
N TYR A 386 6.57 19.61 4.04
CA TYR A 386 5.14 19.45 3.84
C TYR A 386 4.81 19.16 2.37
N PHE A 387 4.32 17.95 2.10
CA PHE A 387 3.92 17.54 0.75
C PHE A 387 2.74 18.39 0.27
N TRP A 388 2.79 18.89 -0.96
CA TRP A 388 1.71 19.66 -1.58
C TRP A 388 1.23 19.01 -2.89
N PRO A 389 -0.04 18.63 -3.04
CA PRO A 389 -1.15 18.66 -2.08
C PRO A 389 -1.40 17.26 -1.48
N SER A 390 -1.85 17.18 -0.22
CA SER A 390 -2.34 15.90 0.29
C SER A 390 -3.61 15.46 -0.44
N ILE A 391 -4.50 16.42 -0.73
CA ILE A 391 -5.77 16.25 -1.43
C ILE A 391 -6.23 17.60 -2.01
N PHE A 392 -6.96 17.57 -3.13
CA PHE A 392 -7.71 18.68 -3.69
C PHE A 392 -9.22 18.35 -3.72
N ASP A 393 -10.05 19.32 -4.15
CA ASP A 393 -11.48 19.08 -4.43
C ASP A 393 -11.73 18.08 -5.59
N GLN A 394 -10.67 17.67 -6.30
CA GLN A 394 -10.62 16.56 -7.26
C GLN A 394 -9.33 15.77 -7.05
N SER A 395 -9.37 14.44 -7.19
CA SER A 395 -8.16 13.61 -7.15
C SER A 395 -7.36 13.78 -8.43
N SER A 396 -6.04 13.75 -8.30
CA SER A 396 -5.13 13.65 -9.44
C SER A 396 -3.93 12.77 -9.09
N SER A 397 -3.19 12.30 -10.09
CA SER A 397 -1.91 11.59 -9.90
C SER A 397 -0.95 12.27 -8.90
N VAL A 398 -1.00 13.60 -8.74
CA VAL A 398 -0.13 14.34 -7.81
C VAL A 398 -0.60 14.39 -6.35
N THR A 399 -1.83 13.96 -6.06
CA THR A 399 -2.39 13.95 -4.70
C THR A 399 -2.02 12.68 -3.95
N LEU A 400 -1.86 12.74 -2.62
CA LEU A 400 -1.61 11.55 -1.80
C LEU A 400 -2.87 10.69 -1.60
N ILE A 401 -4.05 11.30 -1.60
CA ILE A 401 -5.32 10.62 -1.29
C ILE A 401 -6.30 10.79 -2.45
N HIS A 402 -6.90 9.68 -2.89
CA HIS A 402 -7.99 9.72 -3.86
C HIS A 402 -9.34 9.96 -3.15
N GLN A 403 -9.93 11.13 -3.39
CA GLN A 403 -11.17 11.64 -2.80
C GLN A 403 -12.37 10.69 -2.92
N ASN A 404 -12.64 10.11 -4.10
CA ASN A 404 -13.86 9.32 -4.34
C ASN A 404 -13.73 7.81 -4.07
N ARG A 405 -12.51 7.28 -4.05
CA ARG A 405 -12.27 5.83 -4.00
C ARG A 405 -11.79 5.34 -2.64
N GLN A 406 -11.61 6.25 -1.68
CA GLN A 406 -11.20 5.90 -0.31
C GLN A 406 -9.95 4.98 -0.32
N HIS A 407 -8.91 5.32 -1.04
CA HIS A 407 -7.60 4.64 -1.01
C HIS A 407 -6.48 5.67 -1.19
N LEU A 408 -5.25 5.30 -0.83
CA LEU A 408 -4.08 6.10 -1.18
C LEU A 408 -3.86 5.99 -2.69
N THR A 409 -3.40 7.08 -3.31
CA THR A 409 -2.89 6.99 -4.68
C THR A 409 -1.52 6.31 -4.66
N ILE A 410 -0.96 6.00 -5.83
CA ILE A 410 0.43 5.54 -5.94
C ILE A 410 1.41 6.50 -5.24
N ALA A 411 1.21 7.82 -5.36
CA ALA A 411 2.03 8.81 -4.65
C ALA A 411 1.83 8.74 -3.13
N GLY A 412 0.59 8.48 -2.67
CA GLY A 412 0.28 8.25 -1.26
C GLY A 412 0.94 7.01 -0.68
N GLU A 413 0.87 5.87 -1.39
CA GLU A 413 1.52 4.62 -1.00
C GLU A 413 3.04 4.79 -0.96
N ALA A 414 3.62 5.39 -2.00
CA ALA A 414 5.05 5.68 -2.04
C ALA A 414 5.51 6.60 -0.91
N TYR A 415 4.71 7.63 -0.60
CA TYR A 415 4.96 8.54 0.52
C TYR A 415 4.88 7.80 1.87
N ALA A 416 3.88 6.94 2.06
CA ALA A 416 3.74 6.16 3.29
C ALA A 416 4.97 5.26 3.50
N GLN A 417 5.51 4.65 2.44
CA GLN A 417 6.72 3.84 2.53
C GLN A 417 7.97 4.65 2.95
N LEU A 418 8.07 5.93 2.57
CA LEU A 418 9.18 6.79 3.02
C LEU A 418 9.22 6.97 4.53
N THR A 419 8.10 6.84 5.24
CA THR A 419 8.07 6.99 6.71
C THR A 419 8.87 5.91 7.44
N ASN A 420 9.15 4.77 6.80
CA ASN A 420 10.04 3.73 7.34
C ASN A 420 11.51 4.17 7.46
N THR A 421 11.88 5.30 6.86
CA THR A 421 13.23 5.89 6.98
C THR A 421 13.43 6.70 8.27
N MET A 422 12.40 6.85 9.10
CA MET A 422 12.47 7.63 10.33
C MET A 422 13.55 7.09 11.28
N GLY A 423 14.37 8.01 11.82
CA GLY A 423 15.51 7.66 12.66
C GLY A 423 16.75 7.18 11.91
N MET A 424 16.71 7.14 10.58
CA MET A 424 17.84 6.76 9.72
C MET A 424 18.58 7.99 9.17
N THR A 425 19.78 7.76 8.65
CA THR A 425 20.58 8.73 7.90
C THR A 425 20.85 8.22 6.48
N PRO A 426 20.95 9.09 5.47
CA PRO A 426 21.29 8.68 4.11
C PRO A 426 22.71 8.08 4.06
N PHE A 427 22.90 7.02 3.26
CA PHE A 427 24.21 6.38 3.06
C PHE A 427 24.51 6.03 1.59
N LEU A 428 23.53 6.13 0.69
CA LEU A 428 23.61 5.67 -0.69
C LEU A 428 22.73 6.52 -1.62
N GLY A 429 23.33 7.19 -2.60
CA GLY A 429 22.63 7.75 -3.77
C GLY A 429 23.32 7.35 -5.08
N PHE A 430 22.60 6.71 -6.02
CA PHE A 430 23.17 6.29 -7.30
C PHE A 430 22.16 6.13 -8.43
N LEU A 431 22.52 6.59 -9.63
CA LEU A 431 21.76 6.38 -10.87
C LEU A 431 22.48 5.40 -11.83
N ASP A 432 21.87 4.24 -12.11
CA ASP A 432 22.42 3.26 -13.06
C ASP A 432 22.01 3.56 -14.50
N GLN A 433 22.87 4.28 -15.24
CA GLN A 433 22.72 4.53 -16.68
C GLN A 433 21.37 5.16 -17.09
N GLY A 434 20.67 5.80 -16.15
CA GLY A 434 19.33 6.36 -16.37
C GLY A 434 18.19 5.34 -16.32
N ASN A 435 18.44 4.10 -15.91
CA ASN A 435 17.43 3.03 -15.87
C ASN A 435 16.84 2.80 -14.48
N VAL A 436 17.67 2.83 -13.44
CA VAL A 436 17.24 2.65 -12.05
C VAL A 436 17.95 3.65 -11.16
N ASP A 437 17.16 4.32 -10.33
CA ASP A 437 17.63 5.22 -9.27
C ASP A 437 17.63 4.47 -7.94
N ILE A 438 18.67 4.64 -7.13
CA ILE A 438 18.87 3.88 -5.90
C ILE A 438 19.21 4.84 -4.77
N HIS A 439 18.37 4.84 -3.74
CA HIS A 439 18.50 5.67 -2.54
C HIS A 439 18.50 4.79 -1.30
N GLY A 440 19.42 4.99 -0.36
CA GLY A 440 19.54 4.17 0.84
C GLY A 440 19.67 4.99 2.11
N PHE A 441 18.98 4.53 3.15
CA PHE A 441 19.00 5.08 4.50
C PHE A 441 19.35 3.97 5.50
N GLU A 442 20.11 4.29 6.54
CA GLU A 442 20.49 3.30 7.56
C GLU A 442 20.46 3.88 8.97
N ASN A 443 20.33 2.98 9.94
CA ASN A 443 20.63 3.20 11.34
C ASN A 443 21.58 2.09 11.84
N GLU A 444 21.82 1.98 13.15
CA GLU A 444 22.74 0.99 13.70
C GLU A 444 22.35 -0.49 13.44
N THR A 445 21.07 -0.76 13.17
CA THR A 445 20.50 -2.12 13.11
C THR A 445 19.81 -2.46 11.80
N GLU A 446 19.45 -1.46 11.01
CA GLU A 446 18.59 -1.60 9.84
C GLU A 446 19.05 -0.69 8.70
N ALA A 447 18.88 -1.15 7.47
CA ALA A 447 19.01 -0.34 6.27
C ALA A 447 17.74 -0.46 5.42
N PHE A 448 17.37 0.64 4.79
CA PHE A 448 16.21 0.77 3.92
C PHE A 448 16.68 1.31 2.56
N VAL A 449 16.60 0.47 1.53
CA VAL A 449 17.08 0.77 0.18
C VAL A 449 15.88 0.84 -0.76
N ILE A 450 15.71 1.99 -1.40
CA ILE A 450 14.64 2.27 -2.34
C ILE A 450 15.23 2.25 -3.74
N LEU A 451 14.67 1.41 -4.61
CA LEU A 451 15.00 1.35 -6.02
C LEU A 451 13.81 1.86 -6.84
N SER A 452 14.06 2.78 -7.75
CA SER A 452 13.05 3.35 -8.65
C SER A 452 13.37 2.99 -10.10
N GLU A 453 12.54 2.15 -10.72
CA GLU A 453 12.64 1.82 -12.13
C GLU A 453 12.13 3.00 -12.97
N ARG A 454 12.94 3.46 -13.93
CA ARG A 454 12.64 4.65 -14.73
C ARG A 454 12.84 4.49 -16.24
N SER A 455 13.28 3.32 -16.70
CA SER A 455 13.42 3.03 -18.13
C SER A 455 12.10 2.65 -18.79
N GLY A 456 11.11 2.23 -18.00
CA GLY A 456 9.87 1.68 -18.51
C GLY A 456 10.00 0.27 -19.07
N THR A 457 11.03 -0.47 -18.64
CA THR A 457 11.22 -1.88 -18.97
C THR A 457 11.65 -2.66 -17.74
N GLU A 458 11.36 -3.96 -17.70
CA GLU A 458 11.83 -4.82 -16.60
C GLU A 458 13.36 -4.76 -16.52
N ASN A 459 13.87 -4.54 -15.31
CA ASN A 459 15.30 -4.46 -15.04
C ASN A 459 15.75 -5.56 -14.08
N ARG A 460 16.90 -6.16 -14.39
CA ARG A 460 17.55 -7.17 -13.54
C ARG A 460 18.92 -6.64 -13.11
N ILE A 461 19.04 -6.34 -11.83
CA ILE A 461 20.20 -5.66 -11.26
C ILE A 461 20.86 -6.56 -10.23
N LEU A 462 22.17 -6.74 -10.37
CA LEU A 462 22.98 -7.41 -9.37
C LEU A 462 23.59 -6.35 -8.44
N LEU A 463 23.17 -6.34 -7.18
CA LEU A 463 23.68 -5.46 -6.13
C LEU A 463 24.72 -6.21 -5.28
N ASN A 464 25.73 -5.47 -4.82
CA ASN A 464 26.58 -5.93 -3.73
C ASN A 464 26.20 -5.11 -2.49
N LEU A 465 25.50 -5.74 -1.56
CA LEU A 465 25.00 -5.20 -0.29
C LEU A 465 25.82 -5.67 0.91
N SER A 466 26.96 -6.32 0.68
CA SER A 466 27.77 -6.95 1.74
C SER A 466 28.41 -5.96 2.73
N GLU A 467 28.38 -4.66 2.43
CA GLU A 467 28.93 -3.58 3.24
C GLU A 467 27.86 -2.68 3.91
N VAL A 468 26.56 -2.97 3.72
CA VAL A 468 25.44 -2.11 4.18
C VAL A 468 25.27 -2.09 5.71
N LEU A 469 25.59 -3.18 6.40
CA LEU A 469 25.52 -3.27 7.87
C LEU A 469 26.59 -4.26 8.37
N ASP A 470 27.17 -4.04 9.55
CA ASP A 470 28.13 -5.00 10.14
C ASP A 470 27.40 -6.09 10.93
N SER A 471 27.03 -7.18 10.24
CA SER A 471 26.40 -8.34 10.86
C SER A 471 26.91 -9.66 10.28
N VAL A 472 26.70 -10.74 11.03
CA VAL A 472 27.00 -12.10 10.56
C VAL A 472 25.86 -12.70 9.72
N ARG A 473 24.64 -12.19 9.88
CA ARG A 473 23.43 -12.58 9.17
C ARG A 473 22.46 -11.41 9.05
N TYR A 474 21.63 -11.44 8.01
CA TYR A 474 20.61 -10.44 7.77
C TYR A 474 19.26 -11.09 7.48
N SER A 475 18.18 -10.40 7.86
CA SER A 475 16.85 -10.58 7.28
C SER A 475 16.72 -9.55 6.15
N VAL A 476 16.30 -9.99 4.97
CA VAL A 476 16.02 -9.08 3.85
C VAL A 476 14.57 -9.25 3.46
N SER A 477 13.84 -8.14 3.43
CA SER A 477 12.49 -8.07 2.90
C SER A 477 12.34 -6.91 1.94
N TRP A 478 11.36 -6.94 1.04
CA TRP A 478 11.03 -5.76 0.24
C TRP A 478 9.56 -5.69 -0.09
N ILE A 479 9.08 -4.50 -0.48
CA ILE A 479 7.76 -4.27 -1.06
C ILE A 479 7.99 -3.64 -2.44
N GLU A 480 7.37 -4.17 -3.50
CA GLU A 480 7.44 -3.58 -4.84
C GLU A 480 6.11 -2.93 -5.23
N LEU A 481 6.02 -1.60 -5.21
CA LEU A 481 4.86 -0.88 -5.75
C LEU A 481 4.90 -0.88 -7.28
N TRP A 482 3.87 -1.45 -7.90
CA TRP A 482 3.69 -1.52 -9.35
C TRP A 482 2.23 -1.29 -9.74
N ASP A 483 1.95 -0.85 -10.96
CA ASP A 483 0.61 -0.47 -11.42
C ASP A 483 0.05 -1.43 -12.48
N GLY A 484 0.52 -2.67 -12.50
CA GLY A 484 0.13 -3.66 -13.51
C GLY A 484 0.69 -3.38 -14.90
N GLY A 485 1.69 -2.50 -15.01
CA GLY A 485 2.31 -2.13 -16.28
C GLY A 485 1.56 -1.03 -17.02
N ALA A 486 0.68 -0.30 -16.33
CA ALA A 486 0.02 0.89 -16.85
C ALA A 486 1.02 2.06 -17.06
N GLY A 487 2.25 1.92 -16.57
CA GLY A 487 3.37 2.81 -16.88
C GLY A 487 3.19 4.20 -16.29
N GLY A 488 2.63 4.26 -15.08
CA GLY A 488 2.31 5.46 -14.33
C GLY A 488 1.09 6.21 -14.85
N GLN A 489 0.35 5.71 -15.86
CA GLN A 489 -0.70 6.52 -16.50
C GLN A 489 -2.03 6.58 -15.73
N ASP A 490 -2.27 5.68 -14.78
CA ASP A 490 -3.56 5.57 -14.10
C ASP A 490 -3.48 5.98 -12.63
N GLU A 491 -4.09 7.13 -12.30
CA GLU A 491 -4.26 7.61 -10.93
C GLU A 491 -5.27 6.79 -10.11
N ALA A 492 -6.00 5.89 -10.79
CA ALA A 492 -6.94 4.94 -10.21
C ALA A 492 -6.37 3.53 -10.05
N ALA A 493 -5.16 3.26 -10.53
CA ALA A 493 -4.58 1.95 -10.40
C ALA A 493 -4.37 1.66 -8.90
N ASP A 494 -5.04 0.62 -8.42
CA ASP A 494 -4.64 -0.01 -7.17
C ASP A 494 -3.21 -0.53 -7.38
N PRO A 495 -2.29 -0.32 -6.43
CA PRO A 495 -0.96 -0.88 -6.53
C PRO A 495 -1.10 -2.40 -6.69
N VAL A 496 -0.68 -2.91 -7.84
CA VAL A 496 -0.57 -4.33 -8.09
C VAL A 496 0.66 -4.80 -7.34
N ILE A 497 0.37 -5.46 -6.21
CA ILE A 497 1.22 -6.33 -5.38
C ILE A 497 2.04 -5.63 -4.29
N GLN A 498 1.72 -5.95 -3.03
CA GLN A 498 2.58 -5.79 -1.83
C GLN A 498 3.30 -7.12 -1.54
N THR A 499 4.10 -7.65 -2.47
CA THR A 499 4.89 -8.87 -2.18
C THR A 499 5.96 -8.51 -1.16
N THR A 500 5.81 -9.01 0.07
CA THR A 500 6.93 -9.09 1.02
C THR A 500 7.72 -10.36 0.73
N GLU A 501 8.68 -10.30 -0.20
CA GLU A 501 9.62 -11.41 -0.36
C GLU A 501 10.60 -11.38 0.82
N ILE A 502 10.60 -12.43 1.65
CA ILE A 502 11.51 -12.54 2.80
C ILE A 502 12.59 -13.56 2.47
N VAL A 503 13.85 -13.12 2.44
CA VAL A 503 15.00 -14.04 2.51
C VAL A 503 15.48 -14.07 3.96
N ASP A 504 15.02 -15.08 4.70
CA ASP A 504 15.39 -15.25 6.11
C ASP A 504 16.83 -15.80 6.22
N LEU A 505 17.71 -15.02 6.87
CA LEU A 505 19.09 -15.35 7.25
C LEU A 505 20.11 -15.49 6.10
N VAL A 506 20.29 -14.43 5.29
CA VAL A 506 21.42 -14.33 4.34
C VAL A 506 22.73 -14.00 5.04
N THR A 507 23.82 -14.58 4.54
CA THR A 507 25.19 -14.26 4.96
C THR A 507 25.72 -13.04 4.19
N PRO A 508 26.76 -12.34 4.70
CA PRO A 508 27.43 -11.27 3.96
C PRO A 508 27.89 -11.70 2.56
N LYS A 509 28.25 -12.98 2.39
CA LYS A 509 28.68 -13.54 1.11
C LYS A 509 27.53 -13.63 0.10
N GLU A 510 26.33 -13.97 0.54
CA GLU A 510 25.13 -14.00 -0.32
C GLU A 510 24.70 -12.59 -0.73
N LEU A 511 24.96 -11.59 0.12
CA LEU A 511 24.77 -10.18 -0.22
C LEU A 511 25.81 -9.61 -1.19
N GLU A 512 26.93 -10.30 -1.50
CA GLU A 512 27.92 -9.79 -2.46
C GLU A 512 27.38 -9.69 -3.90
N ALA A 513 26.32 -10.45 -4.20
CA ALA A 513 25.73 -10.60 -5.51
C ALA A 513 24.22 -10.84 -5.40
N PHE A 514 23.52 -9.95 -4.68
CA PHE A 514 22.07 -9.98 -4.50
C PHE A 514 21.38 -9.57 -5.80
N LEU A 515 20.60 -10.47 -6.40
CA LEU A 515 19.90 -10.19 -7.65
C LEU A 515 18.52 -9.61 -7.34
N VAL A 516 18.26 -8.40 -7.83
CA VAL A 516 16.95 -7.76 -7.79
C VAL A 516 16.37 -7.76 -9.19
N THR A 517 15.10 -8.15 -9.32
CA THR A 517 14.31 -7.99 -10.55
C THR A 517 13.23 -6.96 -10.25
N MET A 518 13.07 -5.97 -11.13
CA MET A 518 12.08 -4.91 -10.99
C MET A 518 11.21 -4.85 -12.23
N GLN A 519 9.90 -4.72 -12.01
CA GLN A 519 8.93 -4.50 -13.07
C GLN A 519 9.14 -3.14 -13.74
N SER A 520 8.61 -3.00 -14.97
CA SER A 520 8.57 -1.71 -15.66
C SER A 520 7.86 -0.66 -14.83
N TRP A 521 8.51 0.48 -14.62
CA TRP A 521 8.07 1.63 -13.82
C TRP A 521 7.81 1.35 -12.33
N SER A 522 8.32 0.26 -11.73
CA SER A 522 8.07 -0.03 -10.31
C SER A 522 8.96 0.71 -9.31
N LEU A 523 8.53 0.70 -8.04
CA LEU A 523 9.29 1.18 -6.88
C LEU A 523 9.49 0.03 -5.89
N LEU A 524 10.72 -0.36 -5.64
CA LEU A 524 11.05 -1.43 -4.70
C LEU A 524 11.64 -0.85 -3.41
N TYR A 525 11.00 -1.11 -2.29
CA TYR A 525 11.37 -0.68 -0.94
C TYR A 525 11.95 -1.87 -0.17
N MET A 526 13.27 -2.00 -0.14
CA MET A 526 13.99 -3.11 0.50
C MET A 526 14.40 -2.76 1.93
N LYS A 527 14.03 -3.59 2.90
CA LYS A 527 14.52 -3.55 4.28
C LYS A 527 15.57 -4.64 4.50
N ILE A 528 16.69 -4.27 5.12
CA ILE A 528 17.78 -5.17 5.52
C ILE A 528 18.00 -5.00 7.02
N GLU A 529 17.81 -6.06 7.80
CA GLU A 529 17.90 -6.03 9.26
C GLU A 529 19.04 -6.91 9.77
N ALA A 530 19.86 -6.40 10.68
CA ALA A 530 20.91 -7.18 11.32
C ALA A 530 20.33 -8.17 12.34
N VAL A 531 20.64 -9.47 12.19
CA VAL A 531 20.16 -10.52 13.10
C VAL A 531 21.26 -10.95 14.09
N SER A 532 20.95 -10.90 15.40
CA SER A 532 21.88 -11.30 16.47
C SER A 532 21.96 -12.82 16.67
N MET A 533 23.11 -13.32 17.16
CA MET A 533 23.38 -14.76 17.31
C MET A 533 22.53 -15.53 18.35
N GLU A 534 21.57 -14.88 19.04
CA GLU A 534 20.81 -15.50 20.14
C GLU A 534 19.46 -16.14 19.71
N GLU A 535 18.99 -15.93 18.48
CA GLU A 535 17.75 -16.55 17.99
C GLU A 535 17.97 -17.99 17.47
N PRO A 536 17.13 -18.98 17.87
CA PRO A 536 17.26 -20.35 17.40
C PRO A 536 16.77 -20.51 15.95
N LEU A 537 17.60 -21.18 15.16
CA LEU A 537 17.42 -21.55 13.75
C LEU A 537 16.01 -22.06 13.41
N ARG A 538 15.38 -21.51 12.37
CA ARG A 538 14.62 -22.33 11.41
C ARG A 538 15.63 -23.04 10.51
N ALA A 539 15.32 -24.28 10.12
CA ALA A 539 16.28 -25.20 9.50
C ALA A 539 17.00 -24.56 8.30
N GLU A 540 18.32 -24.77 8.21
CA GLU A 540 19.11 -24.37 7.03
C GLU A 540 18.45 -24.92 5.76
N ALA A 541 18.15 -24.04 4.81
CA ALA A 541 17.74 -24.44 3.47
C ALA A 541 18.85 -25.32 2.85
N PRO A 542 18.50 -26.43 2.18
CA PRO A 542 19.49 -27.27 1.51
C PRO A 542 20.29 -26.47 0.46
N GLU A 543 21.60 -26.73 0.35
CA GLU A 543 22.43 -26.18 -0.73
C GLU A 543 21.83 -26.56 -2.10
N GLY A 544 21.24 -25.59 -2.80
CA GLY A 544 20.68 -25.77 -4.15
C GLY A 544 19.48 -24.87 -4.47
N ASP A 545 18.81 -24.34 -3.46
CA ASP A 545 17.52 -23.66 -3.58
C ASP A 545 17.69 -22.12 -3.53
N ALA A 546 18.30 -21.56 -4.57
CA ALA A 546 18.52 -20.11 -4.68
C ALA A 546 17.29 -19.34 -5.19
N ALA A 547 16.11 -19.99 -5.27
CA ALA A 547 14.92 -19.44 -5.92
C ALA A 547 13.64 -19.53 -5.08
N ARG A 548 13.64 -20.31 -3.98
CA ARG A 548 12.55 -20.35 -3.00
C ARG A 548 12.12 -18.97 -2.52
N ARG A 549 10.81 -18.75 -2.58
CA ARG A 549 10.06 -17.57 -2.17
C ARG A 549 9.10 -17.91 -1.05
N ILE A 550 8.83 -16.91 -0.22
CA ILE A 550 7.67 -16.91 0.67
C ILE A 550 6.83 -15.71 0.24
N VAL A 551 5.67 -15.98 -0.35
CA VAL A 551 4.74 -14.99 -0.88
C VAL A 551 3.51 -14.98 0.03
N THR A 552 3.20 -13.84 0.64
CA THR A 552 2.00 -13.66 1.45
C THR A 552 1.20 -12.50 0.88
N GLY A 553 -0.06 -12.78 0.56
CA GLY A 553 -1.05 -11.81 0.13
C GLY A 553 -1.54 -10.92 1.27
N SER A 554 -2.65 -10.27 1.02
CA SER A 554 -3.32 -9.29 1.85
C SER A 554 -4.72 -9.79 2.21
N GLU A 555 -5.57 -8.91 2.77
CA GLU A 555 -6.97 -9.25 3.06
C GLU A 555 -7.90 -8.88 1.87
N ALA A 556 -7.33 -8.76 0.66
CA ALA A 556 -8.02 -8.36 -0.57
C ALA A 556 -7.75 -9.40 -1.67
N HIS A 557 -8.37 -9.24 -2.84
CA HIS A 557 -8.14 -10.12 -3.99
C HIS A 557 -6.71 -10.00 -4.51
N ASP A 558 -5.93 -11.07 -4.39
CA ASP A 558 -4.52 -11.11 -4.74
C ASP A 558 -4.22 -11.98 -5.97
N ASN A 559 -3.08 -11.71 -6.61
CA ASN A 559 -2.52 -12.56 -7.66
C ASN A 559 -1.06 -12.90 -7.30
N LEU A 560 -0.84 -14.12 -6.83
CA LEU A 560 0.39 -14.60 -6.23
C LEU A 560 1.08 -15.61 -7.16
N HIS A 561 2.39 -15.45 -7.36
CA HIS A 561 3.21 -16.31 -8.21
C HIS A 561 4.48 -16.74 -7.47
N GLY A 562 4.69 -18.06 -7.33
CA GLY A 562 5.89 -18.67 -6.77
C GLY A 562 7.05 -18.59 -7.77
N GLY A 563 6.90 -19.19 -8.95
CA GLY A 563 7.88 -19.09 -10.03
C GLY A 563 8.78 -20.31 -10.13
N LEU A 564 10.04 -20.21 -9.69
CA LEU A 564 10.99 -21.33 -9.68
C LEU A 564 11.43 -21.59 -8.25
N GLY A 565 11.60 -22.85 -7.87
CA GLY A 565 12.07 -23.27 -6.55
C GLY A 565 10.93 -23.74 -5.64
N ASP A 566 11.28 -24.23 -4.45
CA ASP A 566 10.28 -24.77 -3.51
C ASP A 566 9.65 -23.63 -2.69
N ASP A 567 8.56 -23.05 -3.19
CA ASP A 567 7.95 -21.81 -2.72
C ASP A 567 6.92 -22.02 -1.59
N THR A 568 6.48 -20.92 -0.98
CA THR A 568 5.39 -20.92 0.00
C THR A 568 4.46 -19.75 -0.25
N LEU A 569 3.24 -20.00 -0.69
CA LEU A 569 2.23 -19.00 -1.02
C LEU A 569 1.09 -18.99 0.01
N ARG A 570 0.61 -17.81 0.39
CA ARG A 570 -0.53 -17.62 1.32
C ARG A 570 -1.43 -16.49 0.84
N GLY A 571 -2.68 -16.78 0.47
CA GLY A 571 -3.68 -15.79 0.03
C GLY A 571 -4.18 -14.91 1.18
N LEU A 572 -4.62 -15.53 2.28
CA LEU A 572 -5.29 -14.93 3.44
C LEU A 572 -6.80 -14.73 3.21
N ASP A 573 -7.32 -13.51 3.16
CA ASP A 573 -8.75 -13.26 2.91
C ASP A 573 -8.88 -12.64 1.51
N GLY A 574 -9.83 -13.08 0.71
CA GLY A 574 -9.97 -12.61 -0.68
C GLY A 574 -10.42 -13.74 -1.61
N ASP A 575 -10.91 -13.39 -2.80
CA ASP A 575 -10.97 -14.38 -3.89
C ASP A 575 -9.64 -14.27 -4.66
N ASP A 576 -8.69 -15.17 -4.39
CA ASP A 576 -7.30 -15.03 -4.83
C ASP A 576 -6.95 -15.90 -6.04
N GLN A 577 -5.89 -15.52 -6.76
CA GLN A 577 -5.23 -16.35 -7.78
C GLN A 577 -3.82 -16.71 -7.31
N LEU A 578 -3.54 -18.00 -7.12
CA LEU A 578 -2.26 -18.50 -6.64
C LEU A 578 -1.66 -19.48 -7.66
N ASN A 579 -0.41 -19.28 -8.05
CA ASN A 579 0.33 -20.20 -8.93
C ASN A 579 1.71 -20.52 -8.32
N GLY A 580 1.96 -21.79 -8.02
CA GLY A 580 3.23 -22.27 -7.45
C GLY A 580 4.37 -22.18 -8.45
N GLY A 581 4.26 -22.84 -9.60
CA GLY A 581 5.24 -22.75 -10.68
C GLY A 581 6.06 -24.02 -10.82
N GLU A 582 7.39 -23.93 -10.90
CA GLU A 582 8.28 -25.11 -10.87
C GLU A 582 8.85 -25.27 -9.46
N GLY A 583 8.76 -26.46 -8.86
CA GLY A 583 9.30 -26.77 -7.54
C GLY A 583 8.27 -27.45 -6.65
N ASN A 584 8.67 -27.88 -5.45
CA ASN A 584 7.73 -28.47 -4.49
C ASN A 584 7.18 -27.36 -3.59
N ASP A 585 5.98 -26.90 -3.88
CA ASP A 585 5.40 -25.70 -3.30
C ASP A 585 4.48 -26.01 -2.11
N SER A 586 4.30 -25.00 -1.25
CA SER A 586 3.30 -25.03 -0.18
C SER A 586 2.34 -23.86 -0.34
N ILE A 587 1.11 -24.14 -0.75
CA ILE A 587 0.13 -23.12 -1.15
C ILE A 587 -1.09 -23.16 -0.23
N GLY A 588 -1.44 -22.00 0.34
CA GLY A 588 -2.66 -21.80 1.12
C GLY A 588 -3.53 -20.69 0.55
N GLY A 589 -4.79 -20.99 0.22
CA GLY A 589 -5.77 -19.98 -0.24
C GLY A 589 -6.20 -19.07 0.91
N GLY A 590 -7.10 -19.54 1.75
CA GLY A 590 -7.49 -18.91 3.00
C GLY A 590 -9.01 -18.79 3.11
N LEU A 591 -9.54 -17.57 3.18
CA LEU A 591 -10.98 -17.29 3.14
C LEU A 591 -11.35 -16.66 1.80
N GLY A 592 -12.40 -17.14 1.14
CA GLY A 592 -12.89 -16.60 -0.13
C GLY A 592 -12.82 -17.67 -1.21
N ASN A 593 -13.18 -17.36 -2.45
CA ASN A 593 -13.22 -18.34 -3.54
C ASN A 593 -11.92 -18.27 -4.34
N ASP A 594 -11.00 -19.17 -4.04
CA ASP A 594 -9.64 -19.11 -4.55
C ASP A 594 -9.48 -19.94 -5.82
N THR A 595 -8.56 -19.49 -6.69
CA THR A 595 -8.08 -20.26 -7.85
C THR A 595 -6.61 -20.59 -7.63
N ILE A 596 -6.29 -21.87 -7.46
CA ILE A 596 -4.96 -22.36 -7.11
C ILE A 596 -4.43 -23.32 -8.17
N ASP A 597 -3.18 -23.11 -8.60
CA ASP A 597 -2.43 -23.96 -9.53
C ASP A 597 -1.07 -24.29 -8.89
N GLY A 598 -0.82 -25.55 -8.54
CA GLY A 598 0.45 -26.01 -7.97
C GLY A 598 1.60 -25.90 -8.97
N GLY A 599 1.45 -26.56 -10.11
CA GLY A 599 2.37 -26.46 -11.23
C GLY A 599 3.17 -27.73 -11.45
N ASP A 600 4.49 -27.63 -11.55
CA ASP A 600 5.40 -28.76 -11.72
C ASP A 600 6.14 -29.05 -10.41
N GLY A 601 5.90 -30.18 -9.77
CA GLY A 601 6.57 -30.61 -8.54
C GLY A 601 5.64 -31.39 -7.63
N ASP A 602 6.16 -31.89 -6.51
CA ASP A 602 5.32 -32.55 -5.49
C ASP A 602 4.78 -31.46 -4.53
N ASP A 603 3.57 -30.96 -4.78
CA ASP A 603 3.00 -29.79 -4.10
C ASP A 603 2.13 -30.12 -2.88
N ILE A 604 2.01 -29.16 -1.96
CA ILE A 604 1.10 -29.23 -0.81
C ILE A 604 0.14 -28.03 -0.87
N ILE A 605 -1.13 -28.32 -1.19
CA ILE A 605 -2.16 -27.31 -1.43
C ILE A 605 -3.30 -27.45 -0.42
N GLY A 606 -3.68 -26.33 0.22
CA GLY A 606 -4.91 -26.24 1.01
C GLY A 606 -5.65 -24.94 0.74
N SER A 607 -6.82 -24.99 0.11
CA SER A 607 -7.53 -23.76 -0.27
C SER A 607 -8.30 -23.10 0.88
N GLY A 608 -8.86 -23.87 1.82
CA GLY A 608 -9.38 -23.28 3.07
C GLY A 608 -10.90 -23.18 3.12
N PHE A 609 -11.47 -21.98 3.14
CA PHE A 609 -12.91 -21.75 3.18
C PHE A 609 -13.34 -21.00 1.92
N GLY A 610 -14.22 -21.57 1.12
CA GLY A 610 -14.51 -21.01 -0.20
C GLY A 610 -15.25 -21.98 -1.08
N ALA A 611 -15.70 -21.53 -2.24
CA ALA A 611 -15.92 -22.45 -3.35
C ALA A 611 -14.70 -22.34 -4.27
N ASP A 612 -13.71 -23.19 -4.02
CA ASP A 612 -12.37 -23.06 -4.56
C ASP A 612 -12.18 -23.89 -5.84
N SER A 613 -11.23 -23.47 -6.68
CA SER A 613 -10.81 -24.19 -7.88
C SER A 613 -9.32 -24.50 -7.77
N ILE A 614 -8.97 -25.78 -7.67
CA ILE A 614 -7.59 -26.22 -7.44
C ILE A 614 -7.12 -27.16 -8.55
N THR A 615 -5.90 -26.94 -9.03
CA THR A 615 -5.14 -27.88 -9.87
C THR A 615 -3.81 -28.18 -9.16
N GLY A 616 -3.50 -29.46 -8.91
CA GLY A 616 -2.21 -29.92 -8.40
C GLY A 616 -1.12 -29.73 -9.45
N GLY A 617 -1.27 -30.38 -10.59
CA GLY A 617 -0.43 -30.17 -11.76
C GLY A 617 0.34 -31.44 -12.13
N THR A 618 1.66 -31.39 -12.20
CA THR A 618 2.50 -32.57 -12.43
C THR A 618 3.36 -32.88 -11.23
N GLY A 619 3.34 -34.12 -10.75
CA GLY A 619 4.04 -34.52 -9.53
C GLY A 619 3.11 -35.30 -8.62
N ASN A 620 3.56 -35.64 -7.42
CA ASN A 620 2.74 -36.34 -6.43
C ASN A 620 2.22 -35.32 -5.42
N ASP A 621 1.01 -34.85 -5.64
CA ASP A 621 0.46 -33.69 -4.94
C ASP A 621 -0.37 -34.08 -3.73
N VAL A 622 -0.43 -33.19 -2.75
CA VAL A 622 -1.33 -33.28 -1.60
C VAL A 622 -2.31 -32.13 -1.67
N VAL A 623 -3.57 -32.43 -2.00
CA VAL A 623 -4.61 -31.42 -2.25
C VAL A 623 -5.73 -31.52 -1.22
N ALA A 624 -6.06 -30.40 -0.56
CA ALA A 624 -7.21 -30.30 0.33
C ALA A 624 -8.08 -29.09 -0.04
N GLY A 625 -9.36 -29.33 -0.40
CA GLY A 625 -10.34 -28.27 -0.69
C GLY A 625 -10.77 -27.53 0.57
N GLY A 626 -11.16 -28.27 1.61
CA GLY A 626 -11.48 -27.65 2.90
C GLY A 626 -12.98 -27.44 3.04
N ALA A 627 -13.47 -26.21 3.08
CA ALA A 627 -14.86 -25.94 3.40
C ALA A 627 -15.58 -25.10 2.33
N GLY A 628 -16.55 -25.72 1.68
CA GLY A 628 -17.44 -25.16 0.67
C GLY A 628 -17.51 -26.11 -0.51
N ASN A 629 -18.05 -25.69 -1.66
CA ASN A 629 -18.21 -26.62 -2.79
C ASN A 629 -17.04 -26.40 -3.76
N ASP A 630 -16.06 -27.27 -3.71
CA ASP A 630 -14.77 -27.12 -4.37
C ASP A 630 -14.67 -27.95 -5.66
N THR A 631 -13.83 -27.49 -6.57
CA THR A 631 -13.41 -28.24 -7.77
C THR A 631 -11.93 -28.56 -7.65
N LEU A 632 -11.58 -29.84 -7.59
CA LEU A 632 -10.23 -30.33 -7.36
C LEU A 632 -9.75 -31.17 -8.55
N GLU A 633 -8.60 -30.82 -9.12
CA GLU A 633 -7.90 -31.60 -10.15
C GLU A 633 -6.51 -31.99 -9.62
N GLY A 634 -6.20 -33.28 -9.52
CA GLY A 634 -4.88 -33.78 -9.08
C GLY A 634 -3.84 -33.56 -10.18
N GLY A 635 -4.10 -34.15 -11.34
CA GLY A 635 -3.31 -33.93 -12.55
C GLY A 635 -2.54 -35.19 -12.92
N GLY A 636 -1.22 -35.15 -12.92
CA GLY A 636 -0.40 -36.30 -13.28
C GLY A 636 0.62 -36.66 -12.22
N GLY A 637 0.57 -37.89 -11.72
CA GLY A 637 1.42 -38.43 -10.65
C GLY A 637 0.55 -39.08 -9.60
N ASN A 638 1.10 -39.50 -8.45
CA ASN A 638 0.29 -40.23 -7.46
C ASN A 638 -0.17 -39.26 -6.37
N ASP A 639 -1.43 -38.85 -6.45
CA ASP A 639 -1.96 -37.73 -5.68
C ASP A 639 -2.72 -38.19 -4.42
N SER A 640 -2.74 -37.34 -3.41
CA SER A 640 -3.51 -37.52 -2.18
C SER A 640 -4.49 -36.36 -2.03
N MET A 641 -5.77 -36.63 -2.27
CA MET A 641 -6.81 -35.60 -2.37
C MET A 641 -7.91 -35.75 -1.31
N SER A 642 -8.35 -34.62 -0.73
CA SER A 642 -9.44 -34.58 0.25
C SER A 642 -10.36 -33.39 0.03
N GLY A 643 -11.62 -33.65 -0.35
CA GLY A 643 -12.67 -32.63 -0.48
C GLY A 643 -13.03 -31.97 0.86
N SER A 644 -13.17 -32.80 1.90
CA SER A 644 -13.45 -32.39 3.28
C SER A 644 -14.92 -32.00 3.55
N PHE A 645 -15.37 -30.77 3.32
CA PHE A 645 -16.73 -30.32 3.69
C PHE A 645 -17.47 -29.56 2.58
N GLY A 646 -18.47 -30.19 1.97
CA GLY A 646 -19.28 -29.58 0.90
C GLY A 646 -19.63 -30.58 -0.19
N ASN A 647 -20.15 -30.12 -1.33
CA ASN A 647 -20.44 -31.01 -2.46
C ASN A 647 -19.33 -30.84 -3.50
N GLU A 648 -18.37 -31.77 -3.50
CA GLU A 648 -17.14 -31.59 -4.26
C GLU A 648 -17.21 -32.19 -5.65
N LEU A 649 -16.46 -31.58 -6.57
CA LEU A 649 -16.13 -32.15 -7.86
C LEU A 649 -14.64 -32.48 -7.89
N ILE A 650 -14.30 -33.76 -7.83
CA ILE A 650 -12.91 -34.24 -7.75
C ILE A 650 -12.57 -35.03 -9.00
N ASN A 651 -11.47 -34.69 -9.64
CA ASN A 651 -10.83 -35.46 -10.71
C ASN A 651 -9.37 -35.72 -10.32
N ALA A 652 -9.02 -36.97 -10.01
CA ALA A 652 -7.66 -37.30 -9.59
C ALA A 652 -6.66 -37.25 -10.75
N GLY A 653 -7.10 -37.61 -11.96
CA GLY A 653 -6.29 -37.51 -13.17
C GLY A 653 -5.60 -38.83 -13.50
N GLY A 654 -4.27 -38.88 -13.50
CA GLY A 654 -3.54 -40.09 -13.86
C GLY A 654 -2.45 -40.41 -12.87
N GLY A 655 -2.45 -41.62 -12.33
CA GLY A 655 -1.65 -41.90 -11.16
C GLY A 655 -1.96 -43.19 -10.44
N THR A 656 -1.86 -43.13 -9.13
CA THR A 656 -2.32 -44.17 -8.21
C THR A 656 -2.68 -43.40 -6.96
N ASP A 657 -3.92 -42.96 -6.92
CA ASP A 657 -4.34 -41.82 -6.14
C ASP A 657 -5.12 -42.26 -4.90
N ASP A 658 -5.03 -41.48 -3.82
CA ASP A 658 -5.82 -41.68 -2.60
C ASP A 658 -6.79 -40.51 -2.44
N VAL A 659 -8.08 -40.77 -2.70
CA VAL A 659 -9.12 -39.74 -2.83
C VAL A 659 -10.20 -39.91 -1.79
N GLY A 660 -10.49 -38.84 -1.04
CA GLY A 660 -11.63 -38.75 -0.13
C GLY A 660 -12.57 -37.60 -0.48
N GLY A 661 -13.86 -37.88 -0.71
CA GLY A 661 -14.89 -36.85 -0.90
C GLY A 661 -15.13 -36.04 0.37
N GLY A 662 -15.41 -36.74 1.48
CA GLY A 662 -15.55 -36.13 2.79
C GLY A 662 -17.01 -36.12 3.25
N THR A 663 -17.61 -34.94 3.39
CA THR A 663 -19.04 -34.83 3.71
C THR A 663 -19.76 -34.03 2.65
N GLY A 664 -20.87 -34.55 2.12
CA GLY A 664 -21.79 -33.79 1.28
C GLY A 664 -22.44 -34.65 0.22
N ARG A 665 -22.28 -34.31 -1.04
CA ARG A 665 -22.67 -35.13 -2.19
C ARG A 665 -21.58 -34.90 -3.20
N ASP A 666 -20.65 -35.83 -3.24
CA ASP A 666 -19.43 -35.65 -3.99
C ASP A 666 -19.55 -36.36 -5.34
N THR A 667 -18.91 -35.79 -6.35
CA THR A 667 -18.68 -36.44 -7.65
C THR A 667 -17.19 -36.65 -7.80
N ILE A 668 -16.77 -37.91 -7.82
CA ILE A 668 -15.37 -38.30 -7.83
C ILE A 668 -15.09 -39.11 -9.10
N ASP A 669 -14.11 -38.66 -9.85
CA ASP A 669 -13.50 -39.34 -10.99
C ASP A 669 -12.05 -39.68 -10.61
N ALA A 670 -11.74 -40.97 -10.48
CA ALA A 670 -10.41 -41.44 -10.13
C ALA A 670 -9.45 -41.40 -11.31
N GLY A 671 -9.96 -41.41 -12.54
CA GLY A 671 -9.15 -41.37 -13.75
C GLY A 671 -8.38 -42.67 -14.01
N ALA A 672 -7.08 -42.58 -14.31
CA ALA A 672 -6.29 -43.75 -14.69
C ALA A 672 -5.32 -44.13 -13.57
N GLY A 673 -5.44 -45.34 -13.02
CA GLY A 673 -4.60 -45.71 -11.90
C GLY A 673 -5.04 -46.97 -11.17
N ASN A 674 -4.35 -47.35 -10.10
CA ASN A 674 -4.92 -48.34 -9.18
C ASN A 674 -5.33 -47.58 -7.94
N ASP A 675 -6.49 -46.94 -8.00
CA ASP A 675 -6.83 -45.85 -7.12
C ASP A 675 -7.54 -46.34 -5.86
N ARG A 676 -7.52 -45.50 -4.84
CA ARG A 676 -8.20 -45.71 -3.58
C ARG A 676 -9.16 -44.56 -3.35
N VAL A 677 -10.46 -44.84 -3.48
CA VAL A 677 -11.49 -43.82 -3.38
C VAL A 677 -12.45 -44.10 -2.22
N GLY A 678 -12.76 -43.05 -1.45
CA GLY A 678 -13.84 -43.04 -0.47
C GLY A 678 -14.77 -41.84 -0.68
N GLY A 679 -16.06 -42.05 -0.94
CA GLY A 679 -17.05 -40.97 -1.04
C GLY A 679 -17.20 -40.25 0.31
N GLY A 680 -17.49 -41.00 1.37
CA GLY A 680 -17.57 -40.48 2.72
C GLY A 680 -19.00 -40.45 3.23
N GLU A 681 -19.46 -39.32 3.76
CA GLU A 681 -20.86 -39.13 4.15
C GLU A 681 -21.59 -38.35 3.05
N GLY A 682 -22.50 -39.00 2.32
CA GLY A 682 -23.15 -38.32 1.21
C GLY A 682 -23.91 -39.27 0.31
N ASP A 683 -24.76 -38.74 -0.57
CA ASP A 683 -25.25 -39.58 -1.68
C ASP A 683 -24.28 -39.38 -2.85
N ASP A 684 -23.17 -40.13 -2.88
CA ASP A 684 -22.00 -39.82 -3.71
C ASP A 684 -22.06 -40.51 -5.08
N LEU A 685 -21.34 -39.94 -6.05
CA LEU A 685 -21.15 -40.50 -7.39
C LEU A 685 -19.65 -40.74 -7.63
N ILE A 686 -19.27 -42.00 -7.80
CA ILE A 686 -17.86 -42.42 -7.88
C ILE A 686 -17.62 -43.18 -9.19
N PHE A 687 -16.59 -42.79 -9.93
CA PHE A 687 -16.07 -43.47 -11.11
C PHE A 687 -14.62 -43.92 -10.84
N GLY A 688 -14.33 -45.22 -10.98
CA GLY A 688 -12.98 -45.79 -10.93
C GLY A 688 -12.21 -45.63 -12.24
N ASP A 689 -12.92 -45.67 -13.37
CA ASP A 689 -12.36 -45.49 -14.72
C ASP A 689 -11.37 -46.60 -15.17
N ASP A 690 -10.06 -46.34 -15.29
CA ASP A 690 -9.10 -47.29 -15.89
C ASP A 690 -8.21 -47.93 -14.79
N ASP A 691 -7.92 -49.25 -14.93
CA ASP A 691 -7.06 -50.06 -14.05
C ASP A 691 -7.77 -50.56 -12.77
N ASN A 692 -7.07 -51.09 -11.74
CA ASN A 692 -7.74 -51.84 -10.65
C ASN A 692 -7.93 -51.00 -9.39
N ASP A 693 -9.17 -50.69 -9.06
CA ASP A 693 -9.48 -49.72 -8.02
C ASP A 693 -10.02 -50.34 -6.73
N PHE A 694 -9.88 -49.58 -5.66
CA PHE A 694 -10.58 -49.78 -4.40
C PHE A 694 -11.57 -48.65 -4.20
N LEU A 695 -12.86 -48.93 -4.36
CA LEU A 695 -13.93 -47.93 -4.29
C LEU A 695 -14.82 -48.19 -3.08
N ALA A 696 -15.02 -47.17 -2.25
CA ALA A 696 -15.95 -47.20 -1.12
C ALA A 696 -16.91 -46.02 -1.18
N GLY A 697 -18.22 -46.28 -1.22
CA GLY A 697 -19.24 -45.21 -1.20
C GLY A 697 -19.25 -44.51 0.15
N GLY A 698 -19.49 -45.27 1.21
CA GLY A 698 -19.40 -44.77 2.58
C GLY A 698 -20.76 -44.85 3.27
N GLY A 699 -21.39 -43.70 3.51
CA GLY A 699 -22.68 -43.62 4.17
C GLY A 699 -23.69 -42.83 3.35
N ARG A 700 -24.93 -43.34 3.33
CA ARG A 700 -26.11 -42.95 2.52
C ARG A 700 -26.10 -43.66 1.16
N ASN A 701 -26.78 -43.12 0.16
CA ASN A 701 -27.10 -43.91 -1.04
C ASN A 701 -26.15 -43.51 -2.17
N ASP A 702 -25.18 -44.37 -2.42
CA ASP A 702 -24.09 -44.08 -3.34
C ASP A 702 -24.32 -44.71 -4.72
N THR A 703 -23.72 -44.13 -5.74
CA THR A 703 -23.62 -44.70 -7.09
C THR A 703 -22.16 -44.87 -7.46
N ILE A 704 -21.73 -46.11 -7.69
CA ILE A 704 -20.34 -46.47 -7.95
C ILE A 704 -20.24 -47.22 -9.28
N ASP A 705 -19.31 -46.80 -10.13
CA ASP A 705 -18.94 -47.46 -11.37
C ASP A 705 -17.43 -47.79 -11.33
N GLY A 706 -17.09 -49.07 -11.38
CA GLY A 706 -15.71 -49.57 -11.35
C GLY A 706 -14.94 -49.28 -12.63
N GLY A 707 -15.61 -49.21 -13.78
CA GLY A 707 -14.95 -48.93 -15.05
C GLY A 707 -14.26 -50.17 -15.66
N THR A 708 -12.96 -50.13 -15.89
CA THR A 708 -12.19 -51.22 -16.50
C THR A 708 -11.07 -51.66 -15.60
N GLY A 709 -11.07 -52.92 -15.17
CA GLY A 709 -10.18 -53.26 -14.07
C GLY A 709 -10.49 -54.59 -13.44
N ASN A 710 -9.93 -54.83 -12.27
CA ASN A 710 -10.44 -55.87 -11.38
C ASN A 710 -10.73 -55.16 -10.07
N ASP A 711 -11.93 -54.60 -9.97
CA ASP A 711 -12.20 -53.57 -9.00
C ASP A 711 -12.75 -54.15 -7.71
N THR A 712 -12.45 -53.48 -6.60
CA THR A 712 -12.96 -53.85 -5.28
C THR A 712 -13.94 -52.78 -4.82
N ILE A 713 -15.23 -53.10 -4.85
CA ILE A 713 -16.31 -52.13 -4.64
C ILE A 713 -17.05 -52.43 -3.33
N ASN A 714 -17.19 -51.42 -2.47
CA ASN A 714 -17.93 -51.48 -1.22
C ASN A 714 -18.91 -50.30 -1.11
N GLY A 715 -20.19 -50.51 -1.38
CA GLY A 715 -21.22 -49.46 -1.26
C GLY A 715 -21.22 -48.80 0.12
N GLY A 716 -21.27 -49.60 1.18
CA GLY A 716 -21.21 -49.09 2.55
C GLY A 716 -22.56 -49.20 3.25
N ALA A 717 -23.06 -48.09 3.80
CA ALA A 717 -24.32 -48.03 4.54
C ALA A 717 -25.36 -47.25 3.74
N GLY A 718 -26.56 -47.77 3.52
CA GLY A 718 -27.59 -47.13 2.69
C GLY A 718 -28.07 -48.03 1.56
N ASN A 719 -28.65 -47.46 0.52
CA ASN A 719 -29.14 -48.23 -0.63
C ASN A 719 -28.28 -47.88 -1.85
N ASP A 720 -27.29 -48.71 -2.12
CA ASP A 720 -26.24 -48.36 -3.08
C ASP A 720 -26.51 -48.97 -4.45
N VAL A 721 -26.02 -48.31 -5.50
CA VAL A 721 -26.00 -48.82 -6.87
C VAL A 721 -24.56 -49.00 -7.31
N MET A 722 -24.17 -50.23 -7.64
CA MET A 722 -22.81 -50.58 -8.01
C MET A 722 -22.78 -51.23 -9.39
N THR A 723 -21.82 -50.79 -10.21
CA THR A 723 -21.49 -51.35 -11.52
C THR A 723 -20.01 -51.76 -11.46
N GLY A 724 -19.70 -53.02 -11.77
CA GLY A 724 -18.31 -53.51 -11.78
C GLY A 724 -17.58 -53.03 -13.02
N GLY A 725 -18.25 -53.09 -14.17
CA GLY A 725 -17.69 -52.71 -15.46
C GLY A 725 -17.05 -53.92 -16.15
N THR A 726 -15.83 -53.77 -16.65
CA THR A 726 -15.13 -54.87 -17.34
C THR A 726 -13.96 -55.40 -16.53
N GLY A 727 -13.89 -56.72 -16.42
CA GLY A 727 -12.80 -57.44 -15.79
C GLY A 727 -13.34 -58.20 -14.58
N ALA A 728 -12.49 -58.61 -13.65
CA ALA A 728 -12.89 -59.51 -12.57
C ALA A 728 -13.10 -58.78 -11.25
N ASP A 729 -14.35 -58.39 -10.99
CA ASP A 729 -14.66 -57.45 -9.93
C ASP A 729 -15.04 -58.17 -8.63
N GLN A 730 -14.88 -57.46 -7.51
CA GLN A 730 -15.19 -57.93 -6.18
C GLN A 730 -16.13 -56.96 -5.45
N PHE A 731 -17.37 -57.40 -5.24
CA PHE A 731 -18.35 -56.68 -4.43
C PHE A 731 -18.22 -57.08 -2.96
N VAL A 732 -17.85 -56.12 -2.11
CA VAL A 732 -17.48 -56.30 -0.71
C VAL A 732 -18.64 -55.94 0.20
N PHE A 733 -19.05 -56.88 1.04
CA PHE A 733 -20.06 -56.71 2.07
C PHE A 733 -19.46 -57.00 3.45
N ALA A 734 -18.79 -55.99 4.01
CA ALA A 734 -18.06 -56.10 5.28
C ALA A 734 -18.85 -55.59 6.51
N SER A 735 -19.91 -54.81 6.27
CA SER A 735 -20.70 -54.13 7.31
C SER A 735 -22.03 -54.85 7.60
N PHE A 736 -22.68 -54.47 8.71
CA PHE A 736 -23.89 -55.10 9.22
C PHE A 736 -24.98 -54.03 9.45
N PHE A 737 -25.70 -53.70 8.40
CA PHE A 737 -26.82 -52.75 8.42
C PHE A 737 -28.14 -53.50 8.14
N ASP A 738 -29.17 -53.22 8.92
CA ASP A 738 -30.47 -53.90 8.84
C ASP A 738 -31.48 -53.00 8.13
N GLY A 739 -32.05 -53.46 7.02
CA GLY A 739 -33.06 -52.74 6.25
C GLY A 739 -32.55 -51.98 5.02
N ASP A 740 -31.26 -52.04 4.74
CA ASP A 740 -30.60 -51.51 3.54
C ASP A 740 -30.88 -52.40 2.31
N ALA A 741 -30.75 -51.84 1.12
CA ALA A 741 -30.99 -52.55 -0.13
C ALA A 741 -30.07 -52.07 -1.26
N ASP A 742 -29.13 -52.92 -1.67
CA ASP A 742 -28.17 -52.59 -2.73
C ASP A 742 -28.50 -53.25 -4.05
N VAL A 743 -28.04 -52.62 -5.14
CA VAL A 743 -28.21 -53.07 -6.51
C VAL A 743 -26.85 -53.22 -7.18
N ILE A 744 -26.60 -54.38 -7.76
CA ILE A 744 -25.46 -54.62 -8.65
C ILE A 744 -26.00 -54.78 -10.08
N THR A 745 -25.51 -53.98 -11.01
CA THR A 745 -26.16 -53.77 -12.32
C THR A 745 -25.67 -54.72 -13.41
N ASP A 746 -24.46 -55.28 -13.29
CA ASP A 746 -23.76 -55.93 -14.42
C ASP A 746 -22.93 -57.20 -14.08
N PHE A 747 -23.10 -57.78 -12.89
CA PHE A 747 -22.36 -58.96 -12.43
C PHE A 747 -22.21 -60.09 -13.48
N GLU A 748 -20.96 -60.47 -13.78
CA GLU A 748 -20.58 -61.55 -14.69
C GLU A 748 -20.21 -62.86 -13.95
N ASP A 749 -21.08 -63.88 -14.09
CA ASP A 749 -20.88 -65.24 -13.56
C ASP A 749 -19.55 -65.86 -14.01
N GLY A 750 -18.74 -66.30 -13.04
CA GLY A 750 -17.43 -66.93 -13.26
C GLY A 750 -16.28 -65.95 -13.53
N THR A 751 -16.56 -64.65 -13.54
CA THR A 751 -15.58 -63.56 -13.61
C THR A 751 -15.59 -62.79 -12.28
N ASP A 752 -16.77 -62.30 -11.87
CA ASP A 752 -16.93 -61.47 -10.68
C ASP A 752 -17.13 -62.29 -9.41
N SER A 753 -16.96 -61.63 -8.26
CA SER A 753 -17.04 -62.27 -6.97
C SER A 753 -17.66 -61.38 -5.90
N PHE A 754 -18.17 -62.04 -4.86
CA PHE A 754 -18.65 -61.45 -3.63
C PHE A 754 -17.65 -61.73 -2.52
N PHE A 755 -17.24 -60.71 -1.79
CA PHE A 755 -16.50 -60.86 -0.54
C PHE A 755 -17.40 -60.55 0.66
N ILE A 756 -17.50 -61.50 1.58
CA ILE A 756 -18.43 -61.41 2.71
C ILE A 756 -17.71 -61.53 4.04
N ARG A 757 -17.92 -60.56 4.93
CA ARG A 757 -17.58 -60.71 6.35
C ARG A 757 -18.73 -61.34 7.12
N ILE A 758 -18.48 -62.48 7.76
CA ILE A 758 -19.54 -63.28 8.41
C ILE A 758 -19.63 -63.10 9.93
N VAL A 759 -18.60 -62.54 10.55
CA VAL A 759 -18.57 -62.24 11.99
C VAL A 759 -18.58 -60.73 12.19
N ASN A 760 -19.54 -60.24 12.97
CA ASN A 760 -19.55 -58.85 13.40
C ASN A 760 -18.34 -58.62 14.32
N PRO A 761 -17.40 -57.73 13.96
CA PRO A 761 -16.17 -57.54 14.72
C PRO A 761 -16.42 -56.92 16.10
N ASN A 762 -17.54 -56.22 16.28
CA ASN A 762 -17.88 -55.52 17.52
C ASN A 762 -18.60 -56.45 18.51
N THR A 763 -19.44 -57.36 18.02
CA THR A 763 -20.25 -58.26 18.88
C THR A 763 -19.74 -59.70 18.92
N GLY A 764 -18.93 -60.09 17.94
CA GLY A 764 -18.52 -61.49 17.73
C GLY A 764 -19.66 -62.40 17.24
N GLU A 765 -20.83 -61.82 16.93
CA GLU A 765 -21.99 -62.58 16.47
C GLU A 765 -21.89 -62.89 14.97
N THR A 766 -22.34 -64.09 14.59
CA THR A 766 -22.47 -64.50 13.20
C THR A 766 -23.91 -64.26 12.74
N ASN A 767 -24.11 -63.35 11.79
CA ASN A 767 -25.46 -62.96 11.35
C ASN A 767 -26.10 -63.97 10.38
N ILE A 768 -25.30 -64.86 9.80
CA ILE A 768 -25.79 -65.95 8.95
C ILE A 768 -25.20 -67.27 9.43
N ARG A 769 -26.06 -68.24 9.75
CA ARG A 769 -25.63 -69.55 10.27
C ARG A 769 -25.62 -70.56 9.13
N ASN A 770 -24.43 -70.98 8.69
CA ASN A 770 -24.23 -71.99 7.63
C ASN A 770 -24.63 -73.44 7.99
N GLY A 771 -25.31 -73.64 9.12
CA GLY A 771 -25.74 -74.96 9.61
C GLY A 771 -24.61 -75.97 9.89
N GLY A 772 -23.34 -75.56 9.84
CA GLY A 772 -22.17 -76.46 9.93
C GLY A 772 -21.77 -77.15 8.63
N ASN A 773 -22.28 -76.70 7.47
CA ASN A 773 -22.11 -77.37 6.17
C ASN A 773 -21.04 -76.71 5.26
N GLY A 774 -20.10 -75.96 5.83
CA GLY A 774 -19.07 -75.25 5.05
C GLY A 774 -19.66 -74.12 4.19
N ILE A 775 -18.96 -73.77 3.11
CA ILE A 775 -19.32 -72.64 2.23
C ILE A 775 -20.64 -72.91 1.49
N ALA A 776 -20.86 -74.12 0.98
CA ALA A 776 -22.10 -74.49 0.30
C ALA A 776 -23.35 -74.28 1.18
N GLY A 777 -23.27 -74.64 2.47
CA GLY A 777 -24.36 -74.40 3.41
C GLY A 777 -24.57 -72.94 3.80
N PHE A 778 -23.58 -72.07 3.57
CA PHE A 778 -23.73 -70.63 3.72
C PHE A 778 -24.50 -70.06 2.53
N VAL A 779 -24.10 -70.41 1.31
CA VAL A 779 -24.78 -69.95 0.09
C VAL A 779 -26.24 -70.43 0.07
N ASP A 780 -26.50 -71.68 0.48
CA ASP A 780 -27.87 -72.17 0.68
C ASP A 780 -28.67 -71.33 1.69
N ALA A 781 -28.00 -70.79 2.73
CA ALA A 781 -28.62 -69.99 3.78
C ALA A 781 -28.92 -68.54 3.36
N LEU A 782 -28.30 -68.03 2.28
CA LEU A 782 -28.62 -66.72 1.70
C LEU A 782 -30.03 -66.68 1.10
N GLY A 783 -30.58 -67.85 0.73
CA GLY A 783 -31.93 -67.96 0.20
C GLY A 783 -32.11 -67.19 -1.11
N ILE A 784 -31.16 -67.32 -2.04
CA ILE A 784 -31.15 -66.63 -3.33
C ILE A 784 -32.41 -67.02 -4.13
N VAL A 785 -33.18 -66.02 -4.56
CA VAL A 785 -34.44 -66.19 -5.31
C VAL A 785 -34.44 -65.36 -6.59
N ASP A 786 -35.12 -65.86 -7.62
CA ASP A 786 -35.39 -65.08 -8.82
C ASP A 786 -36.48 -64.02 -8.57
N THR A 787 -36.22 -62.82 -9.08
CA THR A 787 -37.19 -61.72 -9.16
C THR A 787 -37.46 -61.35 -10.62
N VAL A 788 -38.21 -60.28 -10.86
CA VAL A 788 -38.42 -59.75 -12.22
C VAL A 788 -37.15 -59.08 -12.76
N ALA A 789 -36.32 -58.51 -11.88
CA ALA A 789 -35.13 -57.74 -12.24
C ALA A 789 -33.84 -58.59 -12.28
N GLY A 790 -33.77 -59.68 -11.51
CA GLY A 790 -32.61 -60.57 -11.44
C GLY A 790 -32.62 -61.43 -10.17
N ALA A 791 -31.45 -61.82 -9.70
CA ALA A 791 -31.30 -62.62 -8.48
C ALA A 791 -31.31 -61.73 -7.23
N GLN A 792 -32.02 -62.13 -6.19
CA GLN A 792 -32.08 -61.38 -4.93
C GLN A 792 -31.77 -62.29 -3.73
N PHE A 793 -30.98 -61.79 -2.78
CA PHE A 793 -30.69 -62.48 -1.52
C PHE A 793 -30.53 -61.50 -0.36
N ASN A 794 -30.53 -62.02 0.87
CA ASN A 794 -30.31 -61.19 2.06
C ASN A 794 -28.95 -61.53 2.66
N LEU A 795 -28.14 -60.50 2.89
CA LEU A 795 -26.81 -60.60 3.46
C LEU A 795 -26.68 -59.64 4.64
N ASN A 796 -26.37 -60.16 5.83
CA ASN A 796 -26.10 -59.36 7.03
C ASN A 796 -27.21 -58.37 7.47
N GLY A 797 -28.43 -58.47 6.93
CA GLY A 797 -29.54 -57.54 7.17
C GLY A 797 -29.88 -56.66 5.96
N ASN A 798 -29.02 -56.66 4.94
CA ASN A 798 -29.16 -55.94 3.69
C ASN A 798 -29.76 -56.85 2.59
N THR A 799 -30.64 -56.29 1.77
CA THR A 799 -31.20 -56.95 0.59
C THR A 799 -30.36 -56.65 -0.65
N ILE A 800 -29.68 -57.65 -1.21
CA ILE A 800 -28.88 -57.47 -2.43
C ILE A 800 -29.70 -57.92 -3.64
N LEU A 801 -29.86 -57.04 -4.63
CA LEU A 801 -30.38 -57.34 -5.95
C LEU A 801 -29.22 -57.34 -6.95
N VAL A 802 -29.06 -58.44 -7.68
CA VAL A 802 -28.13 -58.54 -8.80
C VAL A 802 -28.96 -58.59 -10.07
N GLU A 803 -28.91 -57.52 -10.88
CA GLU A 803 -29.74 -57.39 -12.07
C GLU A 803 -29.27 -58.31 -13.20
N GLY A 804 -30.20 -58.72 -14.07
CA GLY A 804 -29.88 -59.44 -15.31
C GLY A 804 -29.42 -60.89 -15.15
N ILE A 805 -29.05 -61.33 -13.94
CA ILE A 805 -28.60 -62.70 -13.64
C ILE A 805 -29.71 -63.56 -13.01
N ALA A 806 -29.71 -64.86 -13.30
CA ALA A 806 -30.62 -65.82 -12.66
C ALA A 806 -30.04 -66.30 -11.33
N ALA A 807 -30.89 -66.57 -10.34
CA ALA A 807 -30.47 -67.06 -9.02
C ALA A 807 -29.66 -68.36 -9.07
N ALA A 808 -29.84 -69.18 -10.12
CA ALA A 808 -29.10 -70.41 -10.32
C ALA A 808 -27.66 -70.21 -10.85
N SER A 809 -27.33 -69.03 -11.36
CA SER A 809 -25.98 -68.65 -11.81
C SER A 809 -25.11 -68.16 -10.67
N ILE A 810 -25.68 -67.72 -9.55
CA ILE A 810 -24.90 -67.39 -8.35
C ILE A 810 -24.64 -68.68 -7.56
N THR A 811 -23.40 -69.16 -7.62
CA THR A 811 -22.94 -70.42 -7.06
C THR A 811 -21.97 -70.21 -5.89
N VAL A 812 -21.45 -71.31 -5.35
CA VAL A 812 -20.49 -71.28 -4.24
C VAL A 812 -19.13 -70.69 -4.63
N ASP A 813 -18.79 -70.73 -5.92
CA ASP A 813 -17.49 -70.30 -6.43
C ASP A 813 -17.40 -68.77 -6.53
N ASP A 814 -18.55 -68.08 -6.57
CA ASP A 814 -18.66 -66.62 -6.62
C ASP A 814 -18.45 -65.97 -5.25
N PHE A 815 -18.28 -66.73 -4.16
CA PHE A 815 -18.17 -66.18 -2.82
C PHE A 815 -16.84 -66.48 -2.14
N SER A 816 -16.27 -65.44 -1.54
CA SER A 816 -15.14 -65.49 -0.61
C SER A 816 -15.53 -64.92 0.76
N PHE A 817 -14.84 -65.36 1.82
CA PHE A 817 -15.26 -65.10 3.20
C PHE A 817 -14.10 -64.75 4.12
N LEU A 818 -14.36 -63.85 5.07
CA LEU A 818 -13.48 -63.54 6.21
C LEU A 818 -14.17 -63.74 7.56
#